data_AF-A0A936T1S6-F1
#
_entry.id   AF-A0A936T1S6-F1
#
_cell.length_a   1.000
_cell.length_b   1.000
_cell.length_c   1.000
_cell.angle_alpha   90.00
_cell.angle_beta   90.00
_cell.angle_gamma   90.00
#
_symmetry.space_group_name_H-M   'P 1'
#
loop_
_entity.id
_entity.type
_entity.pdbx_description
1 polymer ?
#
loop_
_entity_poly.entity_id
_entity_poly.type
_entity_poly.pdbx_seq_one_letter_code
_entity_poly.pdbx_strand_id
1 'polypeptide(L)'
;MASVHGTNQRVADRLLAEGRITAEDHRRVVAHATKLRGRIEDAFIELGVITEGELLKYIATLHNTRFVSTEKLSKAAIDQRVLGRVSQKTAKIHEVFPVLLDEAKSVLSVVTADPDNHVALHEVKLAAGVREVRALVARPAAVHAAIARHYFKDAGAFDALLRSAVIAPVTDFIDVEGFGGGSATPPRTSGAPATPRQGLPPPPPPRPVLPTLSSPNGHAAREHTQPSAGSSAQSGSTQISPLSQVAGHTQPSPVSQLRADQTQNSATSDPKQASPQAAALAMAVAAGAPPHVPTSILEAPEYLETLNVLVSLLEVNRQDLRGHSATVARLCRRACERLGLAPPHISAFAIAAYLHDLGKMGAYHLTALNVAEYDGHRLSGIKAVALPVEFMSSVNLPVETIAALSSMYERYDGTGFPQALAGKEIPLGARILAVADTYADLTQNPRNPFRKVLKPTEACEVLAGYRGTIFDPTIVDLFRSEATGDDMRARLLSAKHVVLVVDPGVEETAFLENRLNEQGFEVRMARTFAVAWRELQTGDITAVVSEIDLDETEGGFRLRGDAQKEPWGRALTWVILTRKGDRHSAQRAFDLGVDDFVSKSTSMDIFAAKLRQLIERRSERSGSRGVSGSLAEMSLPEMVQVLWHGRKTGALRILTPPGSKGEIHFAEGQIVHASWDQLVGEEAFYRMITLREGEFRLESGVELATRTITISPEALLLEGMRLLDEGRAAASS
;
A
#
# COMPACT_ATOMS: atom_id res chain seq x y z
N MET A 1 -13.91 6.87 -14.78
CA MET A 1 -14.94 5.92 -15.26
C MET A 1 -14.30 4.64 -15.81
N ALA A 2 -13.82 3.74 -14.94
CA ALA A 2 -13.35 2.39 -15.30
C ALA A 2 -13.51 1.49 -14.05
N SER A 3 -13.99 0.25 -14.05
CA SER A 3 -14.75 -0.55 -15.02
C SER A 3 -15.56 -1.59 -14.21
N VAL A 4 -16.79 -1.87 -14.63
CA VAL A 4 -17.69 -2.90 -14.04
C VAL A 4 -17.37 -4.28 -14.65
N HIS A 5 -16.09 -4.60 -14.86
CA HIS A 5 -15.66 -5.53 -15.92
C HIS A 5 -14.67 -6.62 -15.46
N GLY A 6 -14.75 -7.08 -14.20
CA GLY A 6 -14.13 -8.34 -13.75
C GLY A 6 -15.26 -9.23 -13.25
N THR A 7 -15.38 -10.53 -13.50
CA THR A 7 -14.43 -11.56 -13.97
C THR A 7 -15.00 -12.33 -15.20
N ASN A 8 -16.24 -12.05 -15.61
CA ASN A 8 -17.01 -12.81 -16.61
C ASN A 8 -16.81 -12.38 -18.08
N GLN A 9 -16.08 -11.31 -18.34
CA GLN A 9 -15.99 -10.75 -19.70
C GLN A 9 -14.90 -11.34 -20.56
N ARG A 10 -13.97 -12.10 -19.99
CA ARG A 10 -12.85 -12.68 -20.73
C ARG A 10 -13.32 -13.56 -21.91
N VAL A 11 -14.44 -14.26 -21.75
CA VAL A 11 -15.04 -15.06 -22.83
C VAL A 11 -15.60 -14.15 -23.92
N ALA A 12 -16.35 -13.11 -23.55
CA ALA A 12 -16.91 -12.14 -24.51
C ALA A 12 -15.82 -11.33 -25.23
N ASP A 13 -14.82 -10.84 -24.50
CA ASP A 13 -13.69 -10.07 -25.03
C ASP A 13 -12.85 -10.91 -25.98
N ARG A 14 -12.61 -12.19 -25.67
CA ARG A 14 -11.90 -13.09 -26.58
C ARG A 14 -12.72 -13.42 -27.83
N LEU A 15 -14.03 -13.68 -27.69
CA LEU A 15 -14.90 -13.90 -28.85
C LEU A 15 -14.94 -12.67 -29.76
N LEU A 16 -14.91 -11.46 -29.19
CA LEU A 16 -14.81 -10.21 -29.94
C LEU A 16 -13.45 -10.06 -30.62
N ALA A 17 -12.35 -10.31 -29.90
CA ALA A 17 -10.99 -10.23 -30.44
C ALA A 17 -10.73 -11.25 -31.56
N GLU A 18 -11.36 -12.42 -31.50
CA GLU A 18 -11.30 -13.45 -32.54
C GLU A 18 -12.29 -13.21 -33.70
N GLY A 19 -13.09 -12.13 -33.64
CA GLY A 19 -14.07 -11.78 -34.67
C GLY A 19 -15.26 -12.76 -34.76
N ARG A 20 -15.52 -13.54 -33.71
CA ARG A 20 -16.63 -14.51 -33.64
C ARG A 20 -17.96 -13.88 -33.24
N ILE A 21 -17.93 -12.68 -32.65
CA ILE A 21 -19.10 -11.85 -32.33
C ILE A 21 -18.82 -10.39 -32.72
N THR A 22 -19.86 -9.61 -32.95
CA THR A 22 -19.71 -8.18 -33.26
C THR A 22 -19.51 -7.34 -32.00
N ALA A 23 -18.98 -6.12 -32.16
CA ALA A 23 -18.88 -5.16 -31.06
C ALA A 23 -20.26 -4.72 -30.52
N GLU A 24 -21.31 -4.83 -31.33
CA GLU A 24 -22.69 -4.59 -30.90
C GLU A 24 -23.21 -5.75 -30.05
N ASP A 25 -23.00 -6.98 -30.49
CA ASP A 25 -23.38 -8.17 -29.73
C ASP A 25 -22.65 -8.26 -28.40
N HIS A 26 -21.35 -7.94 -28.37
CA HIS A 26 -20.57 -7.85 -27.14
C HIS A 26 -21.21 -6.87 -26.14
N ARG A 27 -21.52 -5.64 -26.58
CA ARG A 27 -22.17 -4.62 -25.73
C ARG A 27 -23.53 -5.09 -25.23
N ARG A 28 -24.34 -5.72 -26.10
CA ARG A 28 -25.67 -6.25 -25.74
C ARG A 28 -25.56 -7.34 -24.67
N VAL A 29 -24.65 -8.30 -24.85
CA VAL A 29 -24.42 -9.41 -23.91
C VAL A 29 -23.92 -8.92 -22.58
N VAL A 30 -22.91 -8.03 -22.58
CA VAL A 30 -22.38 -7.43 -21.35
C VAL A 30 -23.45 -6.62 -20.61
N ALA A 31 -24.23 -5.81 -21.33
CA ALA A 31 -25.30 -5.02 -20.73
C ALA A 31 -26.40 -5.91 -20.12
N HIS A 32 -26.81 -6.98 -20.83
CA HIS A 32 -27.82 -7.92 -20.35
C HIS A 32 -27.36 -8.70 -19.11
N ALA A 33 -26.12 -9.23 -19.14
CA ALA A 33 -25.52 -9.90 -17.98
C ALA A 33 -25.39 -8.97 -16.78
N THR A 34 -24.97 -7.72 -17.00
CA THR A 34 -24.86 -6.69 -15.94
C THR A 34 -26.22 -6.33 -15.36
N LYS A 35 -27.24 -6.16 -16.22
CA LYS A 35 -28.61 -5.81 -15.81
C LYS A 35 -29.25 -6.91 -14.96
N LEU A 36 -29.09 -8.18 -15.34
CA LEU A 36 -29.65 -9.31 -14.61
C LEU A 36 -28.75 -9.84 -13.50
N ARG A 37 -27.54 -9.27 -13.33
CA ARG A 37 -26.49 -9.79 -12.44
C ARG A 37 -26.21 -11.29 -12.70
N GLY A 38 -26.27 -11.68 -13.97
CA GLY A 38 -26.13 -13.05 -14.44
C GLY A 38 -24.73 -13.33 -15.00
N ARG A 39 -24.48 -14.61 -15.31
CA ARG A 39 -23.29 -15.07 -16.02
C ARG A 39 -23.36 -14.67 -17.50
N ILE A 40 -22.21 -14.30 -18.08
CA ILE A 40 -22.14 -13.87 -19.49
C ILE A 40 -22.47 -15.01 -20.45
N GLU A 41 -22.15 -16.24 -20.06
CA GLU A 41 -22.47 -17.46 -20.79
C GLU A 41 -23.98 -17.65 -20.94
N ASP A 42 -24.76 -17.32 -19.91
CA ASP A 42 -26.22 -17.38 -19.97
C ASP A 42 -26.79 -16.26 -20.84
N ALA A 43 -26.23 -15.05 -20.73
CA ALA A 43 -26.64 -13.90 -21.54
C ALA A 43 -26.41 -14.11 -23.05
N PHE A 44 -25.34 -14.79 -23.42
CA PHE A 44 -25.07 -15.18 -24.81
C PHE A 44 -26.19 -16.03 -25.43
N ILE A 45 -26.72 -16.98 -24.66
CA ILE A 45 -27.77 -17.89 -25.11
C ILE A 45 -29.14 -17.20 -25.08
N GLU A 46 -29.44 -16.46 -24.02
CA GLU A 46 -30.73 -15.77 -23.87
C GLU A 46 -30.95 -14.69 -24.93
N LEU A 47 -29.88 -14.02 -25.37
CA LEU A 47 -29.95 -13.01 -26.43
C LEU A 47 -29.84 -13.61 -27.85
N GLY A 48 -29.66 -14.93 -27.98
CA GLY A 48 -29.50 -15.61 -29.26
C GLY A 48 -28.25 -15.19 -30.04
N VAL A 49 -27.21 -14.70 -29.38
CA VAL A 49 -25.98 -14.20 -30.02
C VAL A 49 -25.10 -15.34 -30.50
N ILE A 50 -25.08 -16.45 -29.77
CA ILE A 50 -24.35 -17.68 -30.13
C ILE A 50 -25.15 -18.88 -29.65
N THR A 51 -25.07 -20.00 -30.36
CA THR A 51 -25.76 -21.22 -29.94
C THR A 51 -25.06 -21.86 -28.74
N GLU A 52 -25.81 -22.59 -27.91
CA GLU A 52 -25.24 -23.28 -26.74
C GLU A 52 -24.11 -24.24 -27.14
N GLY A 53 -24.29 -24.99 -28.22
CA GLY A 53 -23.30 -25.94 -28.71
C GLY A 53 -21.99 -25.27 -29.12
N GLU A 54 -22.06 -24.12 -29.79
CA GLU A 54 -20.87 -23.37 -30.22
C GLU A 54 -20.15 -22.74 -29.03
N LEU A 55 -20.89 -22.14 -28.10
CA LEU A 55 -20.32 -21.54 -26.89
C LEU A 55 -19.63 -22.58 -26.02
N LEU A 56 -20.30 -23.71 -25.73
CA LEU A 56 -19.72 -24.77 -24.92
C LEU A 56 -18.52 -25.43 -25.61
N LYS A 57 -18.55 -25.61 -26.93
CA LYS A 57 -17.41 -26.12 -27.70
C LYS A 57 -16.23 -25.16 -27.65
N TYR A 58 -16.47 -23.85 -27.73
CA TYR A 58 -15.45 -22.84 -27.61
C TYR A 58 -14.80 -22.85 -26.22
N ILE A 59 -15.60 -22.78 -25.16
CA ILE A 59 -15.11 -22.82 -23.78
C ILE A 59 -14.35 -24.12 -23.50
N ALA A 60 -14.88 -25.27 -23.93
CA ALA A 60 -14.19 -26.55 -23.77
C ALA A 60 -12.84 -26.61 -24.49
N THR A 61 -12.73 -25.98 -25.68
CA THR A 61 -11.46 -25.89 -26.41
C THR A 61 -10.47 -25.02 -25.66
N LEU A 62 -10.90 -23.87 -25.13
CA LEU A 62 -10.04 -22.97 -24.33
C LEU A 62 -9.45 -23.67 -23.10
N HIS A 63 -10.24 -24.51 -22.44
CA HIS A 63 -9.85 -25.22 -21.22
C HIS A 63 -9.32 -26.63 -21.47
N ASN A 64 -9.09 -27.00 -22.73
CA ASN A 64 -8.63 -28.34 -23.14
C ASN A 64 -9.43 -29.49 -22.47
N THR A 65 -10.76 -29.34 -22.44
CA THR A 65 -11.67 -30.29 -21.82
C THR A 65 -12.85 -30.62 -22.74
N ARG A 66 -13.83 -31.37 -22.24
CA ARG A 66 -15.08 -31.70 -22.93
C ARG A 66 -16.23 -30.91 -22.31
N PHE A 67 -17.35 -30.85 -23.01
CA PHE A 67 -18.56 -30.20 -22.52
C PHE A 67 -19.77 -31.14 -22.48
N VAL A 68 -20.79 -30.75 -21.72
CA VAL A 68 -22.11 -31.38 -21.66
C VAL A 68 -23.16 -30.30 -21.90
N SER A 69 -24.04 -30.52 -22.89
CA SER A 69 -25.14 -29.59 -23.18
C SER A 69 -26.27 -29.72 -22.16
N THR A 70 -27.08 -28.68 -22.03
CA THR A 70 -28.27 -28.64 -21.16
C THR A 70 -29.21 -29.81 -21.46
N GLU A 71 -29.44 -30.14 -22.73
CA GLU A 71 -30.28 -31.26 -23.14
C GLU A 71 -29.72 -32.63 -22.69
N LYS A 72 -28.41 -32.83 -22.80
CA LYS A 72 -27.77 -34.08 -22.36
C LYS A 72 -27.78 -34.20 -20.84
N LEU A 73 -27.55 -33.09 -20.14
CA LEU A 73 -27.55 -33.05 -18.68
C LEU A 73 -28.96 -33.28 -18.11
N SER A 74 -30.00 -32.75 -18.76
CA SER A 74 -31.40 -32.94 -18.33
C SER A 74 -31.90 -34.37 -18.50
N LYS A 75 -31.34 -35.13 -19.45
CA LYS A 75 -31.66 -36.55 -19.70
C LYS A 75 -30.71 -37.52 -18.97
N ALA A 76 -29.69 -37.02 -18.29
CA ALA A 76 -28.69 -37.85 -17.64
C ALA A 76 -29.27 -38.60 -16.43
N ALA A 77 -29.16 -39.93 -16.45
CA ALA A 77 -29.47 -40.77 -15.29
C ALA A 77 -28.24 -40.83 -14.38
N ILE A 78 -28.27 -40.12 -13.26
CA ILE A 78 -27.17 -40.06 -12.29
C ILE A 78 -27.35 -41.11 -11.20
N ASP A 79 -26.40 -42.03 -11.08
CA ASP A 79 -26.39 -43.06 -10.04
C ASP A 79 -26.27 -42.40 -8.65
N GLN A 80 -27.07 -42.86 -7.67
CA GLN A 80 -27.04 -42.35 -6.30
C GLN A 80 -25.67 -42.48 -5.63
N ARG A 81 -24.87 -43.48 -6.01
CA ARG A 81 -23.50 -43.65 -5.53
C ARG A 81 -22.58 -42.53 -6.01
N VAL A 82 -22.80 -42.03 -7.23
CA VAL A 82 -22.07 -40.89 -7.80
C VAL A 82 -22.51 -39.60 -7.11
N LEU A 83 -23.82 -39.42 -6.95
CA LEU A 83 -24.40 -38.25 -6.29
C LEU A 83 -23.94 -38.12 -4.84
N GLY A 84 -23.82 -39.25 -4.12
CA GLY A 84 -23.35 -39.30 -2.74
C GLY A 84 -21.88 -38.96 -2.53
N ARG A 85 -21.06 -38.92 -3.60
CA ARG A 85 -19.64 -38.51 -3.50
C ARG A 85 -19.45 -37.02 -3.27
N VAL A 86 -20.42 -36.21 -3.66
CA VAL A 86 -20.36 -34.75 -3.47
C VAL A 86 -21.54 -34.36 -2.59
N SER A 87 -21.27 -33.67 -1.48
CA SER A 87 -22.35 -33.23 -0.60
C SER A 87 -23.17 -32.12 -1.27
N GLN A 88 -24.44 -31.98 -0.88
CA GLN A 88 -25.31 -30.90 -1.37
C GLN A 88 -24.68 -29.51 -1.17
N LYS A 89 -24.05 -29.33 0.00
CA LYS A 89 -23.38 -28.09 0.38
C LYS A 89 -22.17 -27.82 -0.53
N THR A 90 -21.35 -28.84 -0.77
CA THR A 90 -20.18 -28.76 -1.66
C THR A 90 -20.60 -28.45 -3.10
N ALA A 91 -21.63 -29.15 -3.61
CA ALA A 91 -22.16 -28.92 -4.95
C ALA A 91 -22.65 -27.48 -5.15
N LYS A 92 -23.37 -26.93 -4.15
CA LYS A 92 -23.91 -25.56 -4.20
C LYS A 92 -22.83 -24.48 -4.03
N ILE A 93 -21.87 -24.67 -3.12
CA ILE A 93 -20.81 -23.68 -2.85
C ILE A 93 -19.87 -23.55 -4.05
N HIS A 94 -19.49 -24.68 -4.65
CA HIS A 94 -18.52 -24.71 -5.74
C HIS A 94 -19.16 -24.68 -7.14
N GLU A 95 -20.49 -24.70 -7.22
CA GLU A 95 -21.23 -24.76 -8.49
C GLU A 95 -20.73 -25.91 -9.39
N VAL A 96 -20.71 -27.10 -8.81
CA VAL A 96 -20.24 -28.34 -9.43
C VAL A 96 -21.27 -29.43 -9.24
N PHE A 97 -21.43 -30.28 -10.26
CA PHE A 97 -22.36 -31.41 -10.19
C PHE A 97 -21.71 -32.71 -10.66
N PRO A 98 -21.70 -33.78 -9.85
CA PRO A 98 -21.08 -35.04 -10.22
C PRO A 98 -21.91 -35.80 -11.26
N VAL A 99 -21.27 -36.30 -12.32
CA VAL A 99 -21.97 -36.98 -13.42
C VAL A 99 -21.54 -38.43 -13.64
N LEU A 100 -20.29 -38.77 -13.38
CA LEU A 100 -19.79 -40.14 -13.59
C LEU A 100 -18.65 -40.45 -12.62
N LEU A 101 -18.65 -41.66 -12.05
CA LEU A 101 -17.54 -42.17 -11.25
C LEU A 101 -16.97 -43.44 -11.91
N ASP A 102 -15.69 -43.41 -12.28
CA ASP A 102 -14.94 -44.61 -12.64
C ASP A 102 -14.23 -45.13 -11.39
N GLU A 103 -14.80 -46.16 -10.76
CA GLU A 103 -14.28 -46.72 -9.50
C GLU A 103 -12.93 -47.42 -9.70
N ALA A 104 -12.71 -48.07 -10.85
CA ALA A 104 -11.47 -48.78 -11.14
C ALA A 104 -10.28 -47.81 -11.26
N LYS A 105 -10.52 -46.63 -11.85
CA LYS A 105 -9.49 -45.58 -12.00
C LYS A 105 -9.51 -44.54 -10.88
N SER A 106 -10.53 -44.56 -10.01
CA SER A 106 -10.78 -43.56 -8.98
C SER A 106 -10.85 -42.14 -9.57
N VAL A 107 -11.65 -41.99 -10.64
CA VAL A 107 -11.84 -40.73 -11.36
C VAL A 107 -13.30 -40.30 -11.27
N LEU A 108 -13.56 -39.13 -10.69
CA LEU A 108 -14.90 -38.51 -10.68
C LEU A 108 -15.00 -37.45 -11.78
N SER A 109 -15.92 -37.62 -12.71
CA SER A 109 -16.26 -36.57 -13.68
C SER A 109 -17.36 -35.69 -13.11
N VAL A 110 -17.13 -34.38 -13.14
CA VAL A 110 -18.06 -33.35 -12.66
C VAL A 110 -18.34 -32.34 -13.77
N VAL A 111 -19.55 -31.79 -13.82
CA VAL A 111 -19.86 -30.65 -14.68
C VAL A 111 -19.77 -29.34 -13.90
N THR A 112 -19.24 -28.31 -14.52
CA THR A 112 -19.09 -26.96 -13.94
C THR A 112 -19.03 -25.90 -15.04
N ALA A 113 -19.34 -24.65 -14.69
CA ALA A 113 -19.13 -23.51 -15.57
C ALA A 113 -17.65 -23.08 -15.61
N ASP A 114 -16.89 -23.34 -14.55
CA ASP A 114 -15.52 -22.84 -14.36
C ASP A 114 -14.52 -24.01 -14.20
N PRO A 115 -14.13 -24.70 -15.30
CA PRO A 115 -13.24 -25.86 -15.24
C PRO A 115 -11.81 -25.54 -14.75
N ASP A 116 -11.40 -24.28 -14.80
CA ASP A 116 -10.09 -23.81 -14.31
C ASP A 116 -10.07 -23.50 -12.81
N ASN A 117 -11.21 -23.65 -12.11
CA ASN A 117 -11.26 -23.46 -10.67
C ASN A 117 -10.60 -24.65 -9.94
N HIS A 118 -9.27 -24.67 -9.95
CA HIS A 118 -8.46 -25.75 -9.36
C HIS A 118 -8.71 -25.92 -7.87
N VAL A 119 -9.06 -24.83 -7.16
CA VAL A 119 -9.39 -24.88 -5.72
C VAL A 119 -10.70 -25.64 -5.50
N ALA A 120 -11.77 -25.27 -6.22
CA ALA A 120 -13.05 -25.97 -6.16
C ALA A 120 -12.92 -27.45 -6.52
N LEU A 121 -12.20 -27.77 -7.62
CA LEU A 121 -12.00 -29.15 -8.04
C LEU A 121 -11.14 -29.96 -7.06
N HIS A 122 -10.17 -29.32 -6.38
CA HIS A 122 -9.39 -29.96 -5.34
C HIS A 122 -10.22 -30.26 -4.08
N GLU A 123 -11.06 -29.34 -3.64
CA GLU A 123 -11.97 -29.56 -2.51
C GLU A 123 -12.99 -30.66 -2.82
N VAL A 124 -13.53 -30.69 -4.04
CA VAL A 124 -14.40 -31.78 -4.52
C VAL A 124 -13.66 -33.11 -4.55
N LYS A 125 -12.40 -33.13 -5.00
CA LYS A 125 -11.56 -34.34 -5.02
C LYS A 125 -11.36 -34.91 -3.61
N LEU A 126 -11.04 -34.06 -2.65
CA LEU A 126 -10.88 -34.44 -1.24
C LEU A 126 -12.19 -34.94 -0.64
N ALA A 127 -13.29 -34.20 -0.85
CA ALA A 127 -14.61 -34.55 -0.34
C ALA A 127 -15.13 -35.88 -0.92
N ALA A 128 -14.86 -36.13 -2.22
CA ALA A 128 -15.29 -37.34 -2.91
C ALA A 128 -14.39 -38.56 -2.64
N GLY A 129 -13.20 -38.36 -2.06
CA GLY A 129 -12.23 -39.42 -1.80
C GLY A 129 -11.74 -40.11 -3.08
N VAL A 130 -11.46 -39.34 -4.13
CA VAL A 130 -11.04 -39.87 -5.45
C VAL A 130 -9.62 -39.42 -5.81
N ARG A 131 -8.93 -40.19 -6.65
CA ARG A 131 -7.57 -39.86 -7.11
C ARG A 131 -7.56 -38.69 -8.09
N GLU A 132 -8.59 -38.55 -8.91
CA GLU A 132 -8.67 -37.52 -9.95
C GLU A 132 -10.11 -37.01 -10.08
N VAL A 133 -10.26 -35.71 -10.33
CA VAL A 133 -11.53 -35.10 -10.72
C VAL A 133 -11.37 -34.55 -12.13
N ARG A 134 -12.26 -34.95 -13.04
CA ARG A 134 -12.31 -34.45 -14.42
C ARG A 134 -13.47 -33.47 -14.56
N ALA A 135 -13.15 -32.21 -14.77
CA ALA A 135 -14.15 -31.17 -15.01
C ALA A 135 -14.61 -31.20 -16.47
N LEU A 136 -15.93 -31.17 -16.67
CA LEU A 136 -16.61 -31.01 -17.95
C LEU A 136 -17.33 -29.67 -17.94
N VAL A 137 -17.23 -28.92 -19.03
CA VAL A 137 -17.88 -27.61 -19.15
C VAL A 137 -19.39 -27.78 -19.34
N ALA A 138 -20.19 -27.05 -18.59
CA ALA A 138 -21.62 -26.93 -18.82
C ALA A 138 -22.09 -25.49 -18.57
N ARG A 139 -23.25 -25.14 -19.12
CA ARG A 139 -23.87 -23.83 -18.91
C ARG A 139 -24.13 -23.61 -17.41
N PRO A 140 -23.84 -22.43 -16.84
CA PRO A 140 -24.05 -22.17 -15.41
C PRO A 140 -25.47 -22.48 -14.94
N ALA A 141 -26.49 -21.99 -15.67
CA ALA A 141 -27.88 -22.28 -15.36
C ALA A 141 -28.20 -23.80 -15.41
N ALA A 142 -27.56 -24.57 -16.30
CA ALA A 142 -27.76 -26.01 -16.38
C ALA A 142 -27.11 -26.77 -15.21
N VAL A 143 -25.97 -26.30 -14.69
CA VAL A 143 -25.35 -26.87 -13.49
C VAL A 143 -26.23 -26.60 -12.27
N HIS A 144 -26.75 -25.38 -12.12
CA HIS A 144 -27.70 -25.05 -11.05
C HIS A 144 -28.98 -25.89 -11.14
N ALA A 145 -29.53 -26.07 -12.36
CA ALA A 145 -30.70 -26.92 -12.58
C ALA A 145 -30.43 -28.39 -12.23
N ALA A 146 -29.24 -28.92 -12.53
CA ALA A 146 -28.85 -30.28 -12.15
C ALA A 146 -28.79 -30.46 -10.62
N ILE A 147 -28.18 -29.49 -9.92
CA ILE A 147 -28.12 -29.47 -8.46
C ILE A 147 -29.53 -29.42 -7.86
N ALA A 148 -30.38 -28.50 -8.34
CA ALA A 148 -31.77 -28.35 -7.90
C ALA A 148 -32.57 -29.64 -8.08
N ARG A 149 -32.47 -30.28 -9.26
CA ARG A 149 -33.20 -31.51 -9.54
C ARG A 149 -32.76 -32.69 -8.69
N HIS A 150 -31.46 -32.92 -8.57
CA HIS A 150 -30.96 -34.16 -7.97
C HIS A 150 -30.76 -34.07 -6.46
N TYR A 151 -30.36 -32.91 -5.93
CA TYR A 151 -30.19 -32.74 -4.48
C TYR A 151 -31.44 -32.18 -3.79
N PHE A 152 -32.18 -31.29 -4.46
CA PHE A 152 -33.36 -30.63 -3.89
C PHE A 152 -34.70 -31.19 -4.42
N LYS A 153 -34.66 -32.23 -5.27
CA LYS A 153 -35.83 -32.92 -5.83
C LYS A 153 -36.78 -32.01 -6.62
N ASP A 154 -36.26 -30.94 -7.22
CA ASP A 154 -37.03 -30.06 -8.11
C ASP A 154 -37.17 -30.69 -9.50
N ALA A 155 -38.34 -31.31 -9.76
CA ALA A 155 -38.63 -31.99 -11.02
C ALA A 155 -38.67 -31.03 -12.22
N GLY A 156 -38.95 -29.75 -12.01
CA GLY A 156 -39.12 -28.74 -13.07
C GLY A 156 -37.88 -27.88 -13.33
N ALA A 157 -36.75 -28.14 -12.65
CA ALA A 157 -35.56 -27.28 -12.68
C ALA A 157 -34.99 -27.02 -14.09
N PHE A 158 -35.18 -27.94 -15.04
CA PHE A 158 -34.73 -27.78 -16.43
C PHE A 158 -35.78 -27.17 -17.37
N ASP A 159 -37.05 -27.07 -16.97
CA ASP A 159 -38.15 -26.75 -17.88
C ASP A 159 -38.03 -25.35 -18.46
N ALA A 160 -37.57 -24.37 -17.67
CA ALA A 160 -37.32 -23.02 -18.14
C ALA A 160 -36.19 -22.96 -19.18
N LEU A 161 -35.12 -23.74 -18.97
CA LEU A 161 -33.94 -23.74 -19.84
C LEU A 161 -34.22 -24.43 -21.18
N LEU A 162 -35.01 -25.51 -21.16
CA LEU A 162 -35.41 -26.24 -22.35
C LEU A 162 -36.47 -25.49 -23.16
N ARG A 163 -37.30 -24.65 -22.52
CA ARG A 163 -38.26 -23.75 -23.21
C ARG A 163 -37.56 -22.57 -23.89
N SER A 164 -36.58 -21.95 -23.24
CA SER A 164 -35.82 -20.84 -23.83
C SER A 164 -34.97 -21.25 -25.03
N ALA A 165 -34.60 -22.53 -25.16
CA ALA A 165 -33.91 -23.06 -26.34
C ALA A 165 -34.81 -23.15 -27.60
N VAL A 166 -36.14 -23.02 -27.45
CA VAL A 166 -37.12 -23.13 -28.55
C VAL A 166 -37.49 -21.76 -29.14
N ILE A 167 -37.15 -20.66 -28.47
CA ILE A 167 -37.51 -19.29 -28.88
C ILE A 167 -36.29 -18.60 -29.51
N ALA A 168 -35.96 -19.00 -30.74
CA ALA A 168 -35.23 -18.12 -31.66
C ALA A 168 -36.20 -17.83 -32.82
N PRO A 169 -36.71 -16.59 -32.96
CA PRO A 169 -37.53 -16.24 -34.11
C PRO A 169 -36.63 -16.14 -35.33
N VAL A 170 -36.82 -17.08 -36.27
CA VAL A 170 -36.44 -16.90 -37.66
C VAL A 170 -37.55 -16.04 -38.29
N THR A 171 -37.17 -14.88 -38.81
CA THR A 171 -37.92 -14.13 -39.84
C THR A 171 -36.86 -13.76 -40.89
N ASP A 172 -36.77 -14.49 -42.01
CA ASP A 172 -37.52 -14.33 -43.28
C ASP A 172 -36.61 -13.58 -44.28
N PHE A 173 -36.25 -14.03 -45.50
CA PHE A 173 -36.74 -14.98 -46.52
C PHE A 173 -35.51 -15.63 -47.23
N ILE A 174 -35.55 -16.81 -47.88
CA ILE A 174 -36.35 -17.20 -49.08
C ILE A 174 -36.84 -18.66 -49.00
N ASP A 175 -38.11 -18.82 -49.41
CA ASP A 175 -38.92 -20.02 -49.63
C ASP A 175 -38.36 -21.03 -50.64
N VAL A 176 -38.66 -22.33 -50.40
CA VAL A 176 -39.35 -23.20 -51.37
C VAL A 176 -40.27 -24.19 -50.60
N GLU A 177 -41.58 -24.01 -50.80
CA GLU A 177 -42.78 -24.91 -50.73
C GLU A 177 -42.62 -26.36 -50.20
N GLY A 178 -43.53 -27.01 -49.47
CA GLY A 178 -44.92 -26.74 -49.06
C GLY A 178 -45.56 -28.00 -48.42
N PHE A 179 -46.70 -27.79 -47.74
CA PHE A 179 -47.73 -28.77 -47.30
C PHE A 179 -47.45 -29.83 -46.20
N GLY A 180 -48.11 -29.61 -45.04
CA GLY A 180 -49.25 -30.46 -44.64
C GLY A 180 -49.04 -31.65 -43.68
N GLY A 181 -49.22 -31.40 -42.38
CA GLY A 181 -50.14 -32.14 -41.47
C GLY A 181 -50.04 -33.65 -41.25
N GLY A 182 -49.88 -34.04 -39.97
CA GLY A 182 -50.76 -35.04 -39.36
C GLY A 182 -50.26 -36.49 -39.18
N SER A 183 -50.01 -36.83 -37.91
CA SER A 183 -50.32 -38.10 -37.20
C SER A 183 -50.00 -39.49 -37.79
N ALA A 184 -49.29 -40.25 -36.95
CA ALA A 184 -49.56 -41.66 -36.58
C ALA A 184 -49.23 -42.83 -37.54
N THR A 185 -48.41 -43.74 -36.98
CA THR A 185 -48.29 -45.20 -37.22
C THR A 185 -47.68 -45.73 -38.53
N PRO A 186 -46.81 -46.78 -38.46
CA PRO A 186 -46.07 -47.30 -39.62
C PRO A 186 -46.83 -48.45 -40.32
N PRO A 187 -46.47 -48.79 -41.58
CA PRO A 187 -45.82 -50.08 -41.73
C PRO A 187 -44.66 -50.14 -42.74
N ARG A 188 -43.91 -51.23 -42.55
CA ARG A 188 -42.79 -51.81 -43.31
C ARG A 188 -42.94 -51.70 -44.84
N THR A 189 -41.83 -51.55 -45.57
CA THR A 189 -41.21 -52.60 -46.42
C THR A 189 -40.00 -52.10 -47.23
N SER A 190 -38.97 -52.96 -47.27
CA SER A 190 -38.00 -53.23 -48.35
C SER A 190 -37.17 -52.13 -49.02
N GLY A 191 -35.85 -52.36 -49.06
CA GLY A 191 -35.04 -52.09 -50.27
C GLY A 191 -33.75 -51.30 -50.05
N ALA A 192 -32.62 -52.01 -49.98
CA ALA A 192 -31.24 -51.51 -50.07
C ALA A 192 -30.93 -50.91 -51.49
N PRO A 193 -29.71 -50.39 -51.83
CA PRO A 193 -28.44 -50.39 -51.07
C PRO A 193 -27.60 -49.09 -51.08
N ALA A 194 -26.48 -49.18 -50.37
CA ALA A 194 -25.43 -48.20 -50.08
C ALA A 194 -24.58 -47.72 -51.26
N THR A 195 -23.88 -46.59 -51.10
CA THR A 195 -22.46 -46.30 -51.52
C THR A 195 -22.02 -44.86 -51.09
N PRO A 196 -20.73 -44.47 -51.06
CA PRO A 196 -19.96 -44.40 -49.81
C PRO A 196 -19.33 -43.02 -49.49
N ARG A 197 -18.73 -42.94 -48.30
CA ARG A 197 -17.96 -41.83 -47.72
C ARG A 197 -16.74 -41.40 -48.57
N GLN A 198 -16.50 -40.09 -48.61
CA GLN A 198 -15.18 -39.43 -48.72
C GLN A 198 -15.15 -38.38 -47.58
N GLY A 199 -14.16 -38.19 -46.72
CA GLY A 199 -12.71 -38.32 -46.83
C GLY A 199 -12.11 -36.93 -46.53
N LEU A 200 -11.89 -36.58 -45.25
CA LEU A 200 -11.32 -35.29 -44.83
C LEU A 200 -9.79 -35.22 -45.10
N PRO A 201 -9.23 -34.04 -45.44
CA PRO A 201 -7.79 -33.86 -45.58
C PRO A 201 -7.07 -33.66 -44.22
N PRO A 202 -5.76 -33.96 -44.13
CA PRO A 202 -4.99 -33.88 -42.88
C PRO A 202 -4.53 -32.44 -42.54
N PRO A 203 -4.20 -32.15 -41.25
CA PRO A 203 -3.79 -30.82 -40.80
C PRO A 203 -2.31 -30.51 -41.12
N PRO A 204 -1.93 -29.21 -41.22
CA PRO A 204 -0.56 -28.78 -41.50
C PRO A 204 0.37 -28.87 -40.26
N PRO A 205 1.71 -28.93 -40.47
CA PRO A 205 2.69 -29.17 -39.40
C PRO A 205 3.01 -27.92 -38.56
N PRO A 206 3.53 -28.10 -37.32
CA PRO A 206 3.83 -26.99 -36.41
C PRO A 206 5.11 -26.25 -36.80
N ARG A 207 5.12 -24.92 -36.63
CA ARG A 207 6.32 -24.07 -36.78
C ARG A 207 7.15 -24.02 -35.48
N PRO A 208 8.48 -23.83 -35.59
CA PRO A 208 9.43 -24.19 -34.54
C PRO A 208 9.62 -23.10 -33.47
N VAL A 209 9.93 -23.55 -32.26
CA VAL A 209 10.46 -22.78 -31.12
C VAL A 209 11.99 -22.74 -31.20
N LEU A 210 12.63 -21.64 -30.77
CA LEU A 210 13.95 -21.52 -30.07
C LEU A 210 14.47 -20.06 -30.19
N PRO A 211 15.45 -19.58 -29.38
CA PRO A 211 15.81 -19.92 -27.99
C PRO A 211 16.08 -18.68 -27.09
N THR A 212 16.22 -18.94 -25.79
CA THR A 212 16.86 -18.09 -24.76
C THR A 212 18.39 -17.98 -24.96
N LEU A 213 19.03 -16.93 -24.39
CA LEU A 213 20.41 -16.82 -23.84
C LEU A 213 20.70 -15.32 -23.53
N SER A 214 20.88 -14.90 -22.27
CA SER A 214 22.15 -14.76 -21.51
C SER A 214 22.94 -13.45 -21.74
N SER A 215 23.27 -12.75 -20.64
CA SER A 215 24.14 -11.56 -20.53
C SER A 215 25.58 -11.78 -21.02
N PRO A 216 26.37 -10.70 -21.18
CA PRO A 216 27.56 -10.56 -20.33
C PRO A 216 27.95 -9.11 -19.93
N ASN A 217 28.77 -9.03 -18.87
CA ASN A 217 29.51 -7.85 -18.34
C ASN A 217 30.79 -7.55 -19.17
N GLY A 218 31.28 -6.29 -19.15
CA GLY A 218 32.72 -6.00 -19.37
C GLY A 218 33.14 -4.62 -19.95
N HIS A 219 33.40 -3.65 -19.07
CA HIS A 219 34.32 -2.49 -19.07
C HIS A 219 34.92 -1.79 -20.34
N ALA A 220 34.75 -0.46 -20.33
CA ALA A 220 35.73 0.66 -20.47
C ALA A 220 36.42 1.03 -21.81
N ALA A 221 36.22 2.28 -22.27
CA ALA A 221 37.28 3.29 -22.54
C ALA A 221 36.69 4.64 -23.05
N ARG A 222 37.41 5.73 -22.76
CA ARG A 222 37.17 7.17 -23.03
C ARG A 222 37.37 7.56 -24.51
N GLU A 223 36.72 8.63 -24.98
CA GLU A 223 37.38 9.88 -25.45
C GLU A 223 36.39 10.96 -25.96
N HIS A 224 36.84 12.22 -25.82
CA HIS A 224 36.22 13.51 -26.25
C HIS A 224 35.90 13.54 -27.76
N THR A 225 35.00 14.36 -28.32
CA THR A 225 35.07 15.84 -28.45
C THR A 225 33.81 16.37 -29.19
N GLN A 226 33.36 17.58 -28.85
CA GLN A 226 32.38 18.46 -29.55
C GLN A 226 33.03 19.18 -30.78
N PRO A 227 32.42 20.17 -31.50
CA PRO A 227 31.00 20.51 -31.84
C PRO A 227 30.80 21.01 -33.32
N SER A 228 29.55 21.30 -33.74
CA SER A 228 29.05 22.37 -34.69
C SER A 228 27.68 21.96 -35.29
N ALA A 229 26.57 22.73 -35.24
CA ALA A 229 26.18 24.05 -35.76
C ALA A 229 25.60 24.05 -37.19
N GLY A 230 24.39 24.65 -37.37
CA GLY A 230 23.77 25.05 -38.66
C GLY A 230 22.28 24.64 -38.81
N SER A 231 21.31 25.52 -38.55
CA SER A 231 20.56 26.37 -39.52
C SER A 231 19.24 25.70 -39.99
N SER A 232 17.99 26.15 -39.76
CA SER A 232 17.24 27.44 -39.80
C SER A 232 16.49 27.71 -41.12
N ALA A 233 15.15 27.73 -41.10
CA ALA A 233 14.19 28.45 -41.98
C ALA A 233 12.77 27.91 -41.68
N GLN A 234 11.62 28.59 -41.67
CA GLN A 234 11.12 29.96 -41.99
C GLN A 234 9.68 30.00 -41.40
N SER A 235 9.30 30.96 -40.54
CA SER A 235 8.57 32.23 -40.82
C SER A 235 7.27 32.15 -41.64
N GLY A 236 6.17 32.66 -41.05
CA GLY A 236 4.91 32.98 -41.72
C GLY A 236 3.94 33.75 -40.81
N SER A 237 4.05 35.08 -40.83
CA SER A 237 3.17 36.05 -40.16
C SER A 237 2.12 36.61 -41.12
N THR A 238 0.91 36.93 -40.66
CA THR A 238 0.01 37.89 -41.35
C THR A 238 -0.86 38.65 -40.34
N GLN A 239 -0.85 39.99 -40.44
CA GLN A 239 -1.69 40.95 -39.72
C GLN A 239 -2.82 41.49 -40.64
N ILE A 240 -3.77 42.20 -40.01
CA ILE A 240 -4.50 43.44 -40.41
C ILE A 240 -6.07 43.34 -40.38
N SER A 241 -6.67 43.76 -39.24
CA SER A 241 -7.66 44.87 -38.98
C SER A 241 -9.02 45.01 -39.74
N PRO A 242 -10.00 45.89 -39.34
CA PRO A 242 -10.43 46.43 -38.01
C PRO A 242 -11.99 46.68 -37.83
N LEU A 243 -12.36 47.36 -36.70
CA LEU A 243 -13.49 48.30 -36.41
C LEU A 243 -14.85 47.79 -35.84
N SER A 244 -15.15 48.17 -34.59
CA SER A 244 -16.18 49.20 -34.24
C SER A 244 -16.28 49.45 -32.71
N GLN A 245 -16.37 50.74 -32.34
CA GLN A 245 -16.44 51.33 -30.98
C GLN A 245 -17.88 51.39 -30.42
N VAL A 246 -18.04 51.62 -29.09
CA VAL A 246 -18.76 52.74 -28.39
C VAL A 246 -18.70 52.47 -26.86
N ALA A 247 -17.85 53.18 -26.08
CA ALA A 247 -18.11 54.30 -25.12
C ALA A 247 -18.97 53.94 -23.87
N GLY A 248 -18.70 54.34 -22.62
CA GLY A 248 -17.72 55.23 -21.94
C GLY A 248 -17.74 54.97 -20.40
N HIS A 249 -16.62 55.10 -19.66
CA HIS A 249 -16.27 56.18 -18.69
C HIS A 249 -17.38 56.49 -17.65
N THR A 250 -17.19 56.53 -16.32
CA THR A 250 -16.20 57.31 -15.53
C THR A 250 -16.30 56.95 -14.01
N GLN A 251 -15.20 57.05 -13.25
CA GLN A 251 -15.14 57.17 -11.76
C GLN A 251 -15.13 58.67 -11.32
N PRO A 252 -14.83 59.13 -10.05
CA PRO A 252 -14.97 58.61 -8.65
C PRO A 252 -15.55 59.63 -7.59
N SER A 253 -15.94 59.14 -6.39
CA SER A 253 -15.88 59.70 -4.98
C SER A 253 -16.43 61.13 -4.60
N PRO A 254 -16.45 61.62 -3.32
CA PRO A 254 -16.81 61.10 -1.95
C PRO A 254 -17.69 62.08 -1.06
N VAL A 255 -17.81 61.79 0.27
CA VAL A 255 -17.94 62.68 1.49
C VAL A 255 -19.31 62.88 2.23
N SER A 256 -19.21 62.83 3.58
CA SER A 256 -19.95 63.51 4.70
C SER A 256 -21.31 62.98 5.18
N GLN A 257 -21.45 62.46 6.42
CA GLN A 257 -21.57 63.13 7.75
C GLN A 257 -22.88 63.90 7.98
N LEU A 258 -23.66 63.49 9.01
CA LEU A 258 -24.26 64.40 10.01
C LEU A 258 -24.82 63.64 11.23
N ARG A 259 -24.77 64.36 12.36
CA ARG A 259 -24.85 63.98 13.79
C ARG A 259 -26.18 64.48 14.41
N ALA A 260 -26.33 64.15 15.71
CA ALA A 260 -26.98 64.92 16.80
C ALA A 260 -28.44 64.49 17.14
N ASP A 261 -28.92 64.44 18.40
CA ASP A 261 -28.37 64.58 19.77
C ASP A 261 -29.48 64.27 20.82
N GLN A 262 -29.11 64.38 22.10
CA GLN A 262 -29.90 64.55 23.36
C GLN A 262 -30.13 63.28 24.21
N THR A 263 -29.42 63.02 25.32
CA THR A 263 -29.24 63.67 26.66
C THR A 263 -30.45 63.59 27.61
N GLN A 264 -30.31 62.88 28.76
CA GLN A 264 -30.47 63.45 30.12
C GLN A 264 -30.07 62.48 31.27
N ASN A 265 -29.25 63.05 32.17
CA ASN A 265 -28.87 62.75 33.57
C ASN A 265 -30.01 62.25 34.49
N SER A 266 -29.87 61.73 35.72
CA SER A 266 -28.78 61.34 36.66
C SER A 266 -29.44 60.87 37.99
N ALA A 267 -28.82 59.93 38.74
CA ALA A 267 -28.77 59.79 40.22
C ALA A 267 -30.09 59.69 41.04
N THR A 268 -30.31 58.93 42.12
CA THR A 268 -29.53 58.10 43.08
C THR A 268 -30.52 57.53 44.11
N SER A 269 -30.42 56.25 44.53
CA SER A 269 -30.39 55.79 45.95
C SER A 269 -30.55 54.26 46.10
N ASP A 270 -29.51 53.68 46.70
CA ASP A 270 -29.21 52.30 47.16
C ASP A 270 -30.15 51.73 48.25
N PRO A 271 -29.90 50.54 48.87
CA PRO A 271 -29.39 49.23 48.38
C PRO A 271 -30.15 48.01 49.00
N LYS A 272 -29.97 46.79 48.46
CA LYS A 272 -29.58 45.55 49.19
C LYS A 272 -29.96 44.26 48.46
N GLN A 273 -29.03 43.32 48.52
CA GLN A 273 -29.08 41.88 48.21
C GLN A 273 -28.83 41.48 46.75
N ALA A 274 -27.54 41.36 46.41
CA ALA A 274 -27.06 40.42 45.41
C ALA A 274 -25.95 39.54 46.02
N SER A 275 -26.06 38.24 45.75
CA SER A 275 -25.34 37.10 46.32
C SER A 275 -23.84 37.04 46.01
N PRO A 276 -23.04 36.32 46.81
CA PRO A 276 -21.57 36.22 46.68
C PRO A 276 -21.04 35.51 45.41
N GLN A 277 -21.90 35.12 44.47
CA GLN A 277 -21.48 34.50 43.20
C GLN A 277 -21.03 35.50 42.13
N ALA A 278 -21.36 36.79 42.23
CA ALA A 278 -20.97 37.78 41.23
C ALA A 278 -19.50 38.25 41.38
N ALA A 279 -18.91 38.12 42.56
CA ALA A 279 -17.53 38.56 42.82
C ALA A 279 -16.47 37.52 42.39
N ALA A 280 -16.82 36.23 42.32
CA ALA A 280 -15.90 35.17 41.89
C ALA A 280 -15.65 35.20 40.36
N LEU A 281 -16.63 35.68 39.58
CA LEU A 281 -16.53 35.75 38.12
C LEU A 281 -15.63 36.91 37.63
N ALA A 282 -15.41 37.92 38.47
CA ALA A 282 -14.61 39.10 38.12
C ALA A 282 -13.10 38.94 38.39
N MET A 283 -12.68 37.94 39.18
CA MET A 283 -11.26 37.70 39.49
C MET A 283 -10.58 36.63 38.62
N ALA A 284 -11.33 35.87 37.81
CA ALA A 284 -10.78 34.84 36.94
C ALA A 284 -10.30 35.35 35.55
N VAL A 285 -10.49 36.64 35.24
CA VAL A 285 -10.16 37.22 33.92
C VAL A 285 -8.71 37.75 33.85
N ALA A 286 -7.92 37.63 34.92
CA ALA A 286 -6.57 38.20 35.00
C ALA A 286 -5.40 37.19 34.93
N ALA A 287 -5.64 35.91 34.60
CA ALA A 287 -4.58 34.93 34.37
C ALA A 287 -4.79 34.23 33.03
N GLY A 288 -4.15 34.74 31.99
CA GLY A 288 -4.25 34.26 30.61
C GLY A 288 -3.63 32.89 30.39
N ALA A 289 -4.33 31.83 30.77
CA ALA A 289 -4.25 30.54 30.11
C ALA A 289 -5.49 30.39 29.21
N PRO A 290 -5.37 29.88 27.97
CA PRO A 290 -6.55 29.66 27.13
C PRO A 290 -7.53 28.72 27.85
N PRO A 291 -8.85 28.94 27.74
CA PRO A 291 -9.82 28.06 28.37
C PRO A 291 -9.63 26.64 27.83
N HIS A 292 -9.42 25.68 28.74
CA HIS A 292 -9.47 24.26 28.39
C HIS A 292 -10.82 23.99 27.72
N VAL A 293 -10.77 23.68 26.43
CA VAL A 293 -11.91 23.12 25.69
C VAL A 293 -12.31 21.85 26.43
N PRO A 294 -13.60 21.64 26.79
CA PRO A 294 -14.00 20.40 27.42
C PRO A 294 -13.66 19.25 26.46
N THR A 295 -12.71 18.41 26.88
CA THR A 295 -12.34 17.17 26.19
C THR A 295 -13.62 16.41 25.88
N SER A 296 -13.90 16.17 24.61
CA SER A 296 -15.10 15.43 24.21
C SER A 296 -15.08 14.09 24.95
N ILE A 297 -16.22 13.61 25.47
CA ILE A 297 -16.30 12.30 26.14
C ILE A 297 -15.72 11.18 25.24
N LEU A 298 -15.74 11.39 23.92
CA LEU A 298 -15.21 10.48 22.91
C LEU A 298 -13.66 10.46 22.83
N GLU A 299 -13.00 11.48 23.35
CA GLU A 299 -11.53 11.58 23.44
C GLU A 299 -11.01 10.99 24.76
N ALA A 300 -11.90 10.64 25.69
CA ALA A 300 -11.54 10.08 26.99
C ALA A 300 -11.05 8.62 26.84
N PRO A 301 -9.94 8.23 27.51
CA PRO A 301 -9.43 6.85 27.48
C PRO A 301 -10.51 5.81 27.87
N GLU A 302 -11.37 6.16 28.83
CA GLU A 302 -12.45 5.30 29.34
C GLU A 302 -13.48 4.97 28.25
N TYR A 303 -13.70 5.88 27.30
CA TYR A 303 -14.61 5.66 26.17
C TYR A 303 -14.04 4.60 25.22
N LEU A 304 -12.75 4.70 24.87
CA LEU A 304 -12.07 3.71 24.02
C LEU A 304 -12.02 2.33 24.68
N GLU A 305 -11.80 2.27 26.01
CA GLU A 305 -11.84 1.02 26.76
C GLU A 305 -13.24 0.40 26.75
N THR A 306 -14.28 1.21 26.99
CA THR A 306 -15.67 0.75 26.92
C THR A 306 -16.00 0.22 25.52
N LEU A 307 -15.59 0.96 24.48
CA LEU A 307 -15.81 0.57 23.09
C LEU A 307 -15.10 -0.76 22.76
N ASN A 308 -13.86 -0.93 23.22
CA ASN A 308 -13.11 -2.19 23.06
C ASN A 308 -13.86 -3.38 23.68
N VAL A 309 -14.38 -3.23 24.91
CA VAL A 309 -15.16 -4.28 25.58
C VAL A 309 -16.42 -4.63 24.79
N LEU A 310 -17.19 -3.63 24.38
CA LEU A 310 -18.44 -3.85 23.63
C LEU A 310 -18.21 -4.52 22.28
N VAL A 311 -17.21 -4.05 21.52
CA VAL A 311 -16.87 -4.64 20.21
C VAL A 311 -16.33 -6.05 20.37
N SER A 312 -15.48 -6.29 21.38
CA SER A 312 -14.97 -7.63 21.68
C SER A 312 -16.09 -8.63 21.99
N LEU A 313 -17.17 -8.19 22.65
CA LEU A 313 -18.36 -9.02 22.90
C LEU A 313 -19.12 -9.36 21.61
N LEU A 314 -19.20 -8.42 20.65
CA LEU A 314 -19.82 -8.67 19.35
C LEU A 314 -19.02 -9.66 18.50
N GLU A 315 -17.69 -9.61 18.59
CA GLU A 315 -16.78 -10.50 17.87
C GLU A 315 -16.81 -11.96 18.38
N VAL A 316 -17.35 -12.24 19.57
CA VAL A 316 -17.45 -13.62 20.13
C VAL A 316 -18.12 -14.59 19.16
N ASN A 317 -19.09 -14.11 18.37
CA ASN A 317 -19.82 -14.93 17.40
C ASN A 317 -19.04 -15.14 16.07
N ARG A 318 -17.95 -14.41 15.84
CA ARG A 318 -17.04 -14.54 14.68
C ARG A 318 -15.68 -15.02 15.18
N GLN A 319 -15.57 -16.32 15.49
CA GLN A 319 -14.37 -16.91 16.12
C GLN A 319 -13.04 -16.55 15.46
N ASP A 320 -13.01 -16.40 14.13
CA ASP A 320 -11.79 -16.08 13.37
C ASP A 320 -11.34 -14.60 13.47
N LEU A 321 -12.19 -13.72 14.02
CA LEU A 321 -11.94 -12.28 14.13
C LEU A 321 -11.99 -11.79 15.59
N ARG A 322 -11.87 -12.70 16.55
CA ARG A 322 -11.86 -12.33 17.97
C ARG A 322 -10.65 -11.45 18.28
N GLY A 323 -10.90 -10.23 18.75
CA GLY A 323 -9.86 -9.25 19.08
C GLY A 323 -9.27 -8.57 17.84
N HIS A 324 -9.87 -8.76 16.66
CA HIS A 324 -9.41 -8.15 15.41
C HIS A 324 -9.49 -6.63 15.49
N SER A 325 -10.66 -6.08 15.85
CA SER A 325 -10.86 -4.63 15.90
C SER A 325 -9.92 -3.94 16.90
N ALA A 326 -9.61 -4.60 18.02
CA ALA A 326 -8.63 -4.12 18.99
C ALA A 326 -7.19 -4.09 18.43
N THR A 327 -6.82 -5.11 17.64
CA THR A 327 -5.55 -5.11 16.91
C THR A 327 -5.50 -3.98 15.89
N VAL A 328 -6.54 -3.83 15.07
CA VAL A 328 -6.61 -2.78 14.04
C VAL A 328 -6.51 -1.40 14.71
N ALA A 329 -7.22 -1.16 15.81
CA ALA A 329 -7.14 0.09 16.56
C ALA A 329 -5.71 0.36 17.07
N ARG A 330 -5.02 -0.65 17.60
CA ARG A 330 -3.62 -0.51 18.04
C ARG A 330 -2.68 -0.18 16.87
N LEU A 331 -2.87 -0.82 15.72
CA LEU A 331 -2.09 -0.55 14.51
C LEU A 331 -2.34 0.86 13.99
N CYS A 332 -3.60 1.29 13.91
CA CYS A 332 -3.97 2.66 13.55
C CYS A 332 -3.33 3.69 14.49
N ARG A 333 -3.42 3.51 15.82
CA ARG A 333 -2.79 4.43 16.78
C ARG A 333 -1.29 4.55 16.57
N ARG A 334 -0.59 3.42 16.45
CA ARG A 334 0.87 3.43 16.21
C ARG A 334 1.22 4.14 14.91
N ALA A 335 0.48 3.87 13.83
CA ALA A 335 0.67 4.56 12.57
C ALA A 335 0.45 6.08 12.71
N CYS A 336 -0.58 6.50 13.46
CA CYS A 336 -0.86 7.91 13.69
C CYS A 336 0.19 8.61 14.57
N GLU A 337 0.68 7.93 15.61
CA GLU A 337 1.77 8.41 16.48
C GLU A 337 3.04 8.61 15.67
N ARG A 338 3.38 7.66 14.80
CA ARG A 338 4.51 7.76 13.87
C ARG A 338 4.35 8.88 12.85
N LEU A 339 3.12 9.18 12.45
CA LEU A 339 2.82 10.32 11.57
C LEU A 339 2.79 11.66 12.32
N GLY A 340 3.03 11.68 13.64
CA GLY A 340 3.03 12.90 14.45
C GLY A 340 1.67 13.60 14.50
N LEU A 341 0.58 12.82 14.44
CA LEU A 341 -0.78 13.34 14.53
C LEU A 341 -1.11 13.75 15.97
N ALA A 342 -1.93 14.79 16.12
CA ALA A 342 -2.38 15.24 17.42
C ALA A 342 -3.30 14.20 18.08
N PRO A 343 -3.36 14.12 19.43
CA PRO A 343 -4.17 13.14 20.16
C PRO A 343 -5.65 13.04 19.71
N PRO A 344 -6.37 14.13 19.36
CA PRO A 344 -7.74 14.03 18.88
C PRO A 344 -7.90 13.18 17.60
N HIS A 345 -6.97 13.34 16.63
CA HIS A 345 -6.98 12.55 15.39
C HIS A 345 -6.67 11.07 15.66
N ILE A 346 -5.72 10.80 16.57
CA ILE A 346 -5.37 9.44 17.00
C ILE A 346 -6.61 8.77 17.61
N SER A 347 -7.31 9.45 18.51
CA SER A 347 -8.55 8.96 19.11
C SER A 347 -9.64 8.74 18.06
N ALA A 348 -9.87 9.69 17.15
CA ALA A 348 -10.89 9.57 16.11
C ALA A 348 -10.67 8.36 15.18
N PHE A 349 -9.42 8.09 14.79
CA PHE A 349 -9.09 6.95 13.93
C PHE A 349 -9.07 5.63 14.70
N ALA A 350 -8.75 5.64 15.99
CA ALA A 350 -8.91 4.48 16.87
C ALA A 350 -10.39 4.08 17.03
N ILE A 351 -11.28 5.07 17.19
CA ILE A 351 -12.75 4.83 17.21
C ILE A 351 -13.19 4.23 15.87
N ALA A 352 -12.75 4.78 14.74
CA ALA A 352 -13.06 4.23 13.43
C ALA A 352 -12.60 2.77 13.30
N ALA A 353 -11.41 2.45 13.78
CA ALA A 353 -10.89 1.09 13.79
C ALA A 353 -11.69 0.13 14.67
N TYR A 354 -12.21 0.56 15.83
CA TYR A 354 -13.11 -0.28 16.61
C TYR A 354 -14.47 -0.52 15.93
N LEU A 355 -14.98 0.49 15.22
CA LEU A 355 -16.30 0.45 14.61
C LEU A 355 -16.32 -0.13 13.19
N HIS A 356 -15.17 -0.28 12.53
CA HIS A 356 -15.10 -0.55 11.09
C HIS A 356 -15.95 -1.75 10.64
N ASP A 357 -16.07 -2.76 11.49
CA ASP A 357 -16.75 -4.02 11.20
C ASP A 357 -18.17 -4.14 11.78
N LEU A 358 -18.65 -3.06 12.41
CA LEU A 358 -19.98 -3.02 13.01
C LEU A 358 -21.07 -3.27 11.96
N GLY A 359 -21.92 -4.27 12.21
CA GLY A 359 -23.01 -4.66 11.31
C GLY A 359 -22.64 -5.62 10.17
N LYS A 360 -21.35 -5.97 10.02
CA LYS A 360 -20.90 -6.90 8.97
C LYS A 360 -21.03 -8.36 9.42
N MET A 361 -22.11 -9.03 9.00
CA MET A 361 -22.43 -10.42 9.39
C MET A 361 -22.07 -11.48 8.31
N GLY A 362 -21.18 -11.13 7.37
CA GLY A 362 -20.78 -12.03 6.28
C GLY A 362 -19.91 -13.21 6.72
N ALA A 363 -19.89 -14.27 5.90
CA ALA A 363 -19.06 -15.47 6.15
C ALA A 363 -17.56 -15.23 5.94
N TYR A 364 -17.20 -14.09 5.37
CA TYR A 364 -15.83 -13.68 5.04
C TYR A 364 -15.58 -12.27 5.56
N HIS A 365 -14.32 -11.99 5.87
CA HIS A 365 -13.89 -10.67 6.32
C HIS A 365 -13.76 -9.71 5.13
N LEU A 366 -14.25 -8.48 5.30
CA LEU A 366 -14.30 -7.49 4.23
C LEU A 366 -13.21 -6.45 4.45
N THR A 367 -11.99 -6.73 3.97
CA THR A 367 -10.88 -5.77 3.94
C THR A 367 -10.82 -5.03 2.61
N ALA A 368 -10.07 -3.92 2.55
CA ALA A 368 -9.81 -3.19 1.31
C ALA A 368 -9.21 -4.07 0.21
N LEU A 369 -8.33 -5.02 0.56
CA LEU A 369 -7.81 -6.01 -0.39
C LEU A 369 -8.91 -6.95 -0.88
N ASN A 370 -9.72 -7.51 0.03
CA ASN A 370 -10.71 -8.52 -0.32
C ASN A 370 -11.80 -7.93 -1.22
N VAL A 371 -12.27 -6.72 -0.92
CA VAL A 371 -13.28 -6.04 -1.74
C VAL A 371 -12.74 -5.55 -3.09
N ALA A 372 -11.43 -5.38 -3.22
CA ALA A 372 -10.78 -5.00 -4.47
C ALA A 372 -10.58 -6.21 -5.41
N GLU A 373 -10.22 -7.37 -4.85
CA GLU A 373 -9.85 -8.57 -5.62
C GLU A 373 -11.04 -9.49 -5.92
N TYR A 374 -12.06 -9.51 -5.05
CA TYR A 374 -13.17 -10.48 -5.16
C TYR A 374 -14.53 -9.80 -5.32
N ASP A 375 -15.18 -10.02 -6.46
CA ASP A 375 -16.48 -9.42 -6.80
C ASP A 375 -17.57 -9.64 -5.73
N GLY A 376 -17.64 -10.85 -5.17
CA GLY A 376 -18.58 -11.17 -4.09
C GLY A 376 -18.33 -10.38 -2.81
N HIS A 377 -17.07 -10.12 -2.47
CA HIS A 377 -16.70 -9.29 -1.33
C HIS A 377 -16.98 -7.82 -1.65
N ARG A 378 -16.71 -7.36 -2.87
CA ARG A 378 -17.04 -6.01 -3.34
C ARG A 378 -18.52 -5.70 -3.18
N LEU A 379 -19.40 -6.59 -3.65
CA LEU A 379 -20.85 -6.42 -3.52
C LEU A 379 -21.32 -6.40 -2.06
N SER A 380 -20.74 -7.23 -1.20
CA SER A 380 -21.01 -7.20 0.23
C SER A 380 -20.49 -5.92 0.88
N GLY A 381 -19.30 -5.45 0.48
CA GLY A 381 -18.69 -4.21 0.96
C GLY A 381 -19.55 -2.99 0.61
N ILE A 382 -20.05 -2.89 -0.62
CA ILE A 382 -20.94 -1.79 -1.05
C ILE A 382 -22.20 -1.72 -0.17
N LYS A 383 -22.77 -2.87 0.19
CA LYS A 383 -23.97 -2.92 1.05
C LYS A 383 -23.68 -2.61 2.51
N ALA A 384 -22.45 -2.87 2.96
CA ALA A 384 -22.10 -2.86 4.37
C ALA A 384 -21.32 -1.62 4.82
N VAL A 385 -20.70 -0.87 3.90
CA VAL A 385 -19.81 0.26 4.21
C VAL A 385 -20.51 1.38 5.01
N ALA A 386 -21.81 1.58 4.80
CA ALA A 386 -22.59 2.58 5.53
C ALA A 386 -23.03 2.14 6.94
N LEU A 387 -23.07 0.82 7.21
CA LEU A 387 -23.66 0.28 8.44
C LEU A 387 -23.00 0.78 9.73
N PRO A 388 -21.65 0.89 9.84
CA PRO A 388 -21.03 1.42 11.05
C PRO A 388 -21.51 2.83 11.41
N VAL A 389 -21.63 3.71 10.39
CA VAL A 389 -22.08 5.09 10.58
C VAL A 389 -23.57 5.14 10.87
N GLU A 390 -24.38 4.33 10.16
CA GLU A 390 -25.84 4.26 10.37
C GLU A 390 -26.19 3.77 11.78
N PHE A 391 -25.53 2.72 12.28
CA PHE A 391 -25.77 2.19 13.62
C PHE A 391 -25.32 3.13 14.74
N MET A 392 -24.37 4.01 14.45
CA MET A 392 -23.88 5.01 15.38
C MET A 392 -24.48 6.40 15.12
N SER A 393 -25.54 6.50 14.32
CA SER A 393 -26.15 7.78 13.93
C SER A 393 -26.70 8.63 15.09
N SER A 394 -27.09 7.99 16.20
CA SER A 394 -27.50 8.68 17.43
C SER A 394 -26.32 9.14 18.29
N VAL A 395 -25.10 8.69 17.97
CA VAL A 395 -23.87 9.07 18.65
C VAL A 395 -23.22 10.18 17.85
N ASN A 396 -22.84 11.26 18.52
CA ASN A 396 -22.18 12.41 17.87
C ASN A 396 -20.70 12.09 17.59
N LEU A 397 -20.44 11.14 16.69
CA LEU A 397 -19.09 10.70 16.34
C LEU A 397 -18.27 11.86 15.74
N PRO A 398 -16.94 11.89 15.96
CA PRO A 398 -16.08 12.88 15.30
C PRO A 398 -16.21 12.80 13.78
N VAL A 399 -16.21 13.94 13.11
CA VAL A 399 -16.32 14.04 11.64
C VAL A 399 -15.25 13.19 10.95
N GLU A 400 -14.05 13.15 11.52
CA GLU A 400 -12.92 12.37 11.04
C GLU A 400 -13.14 10.85 11.16
N THR A 401 -13.82 10.40 12.22
CA THR A 401 -14.24 9.00 12.39
C THR A 401 -15.23 8.61 11.29
N ILE A 402 -16.23 9.47 11.04
CA ILE A 402 -17.24 9.24 9.99
C ILE A 402 -16.58 9.20 8.61
N ALA A 403 -15.66 10.13 8.32
CA ALA A 403 -14.94 10.18 7.06
C ALA A 403 -14.06 8.94 6.84
N ALA A 404 -13.37 8.47 7.89
CA ALA A 404 -12.56 7.26 7.84
C ALA A 404 -13.40 6.01 7.55
N LEU A 405 -14.53 5.83 8.27
CA LEU A 405 -15.45 4.71 8.08
C LEU A 405 -16.10 4.71 6.69
N SER A 406 -16.59 5.88 6.24
CA SER A 406 -17.34 6.00 5.00
C SER A 406 -16.49 5.79 3.74
N SER A 407 -15.16 5.92 3.87
CA SER A 407 -14.21 5.86 2.76
C SER A 407 -13.22 4.69 2.87
N MET A 408 -13.43 3.76 3.80
CA MET A 408 -12.46 2.68 4.10
C MET A 408 -12.23 1.68 2.95
N TYR A 409 -13.11 1.68 1.94
CA TYR A 409 -13.01 0.86 0.72
C TYR A 409 -12.70 1.69 -0.53
N GLU A 410 -12.34 2.96 -0.36
CA GLU A 410 -11.73 3.72 -1.44
C GLU A 410 -10.35 3.14 -1.76
N ARG A 411 -9.98 3.20 -3.03
CA ARG A 411 -8.70 2.71 -3.53
C ARG A 411 -7.86 3.90 -3.96
N TYR A 412 -6.56 3.85 -3.68
CA TYR A 412 -5.65 4.95 -4.01
C TYR A 412 -5.66 5.32 -5.51
N ASP A 413 -5.93 4.36 -6.39
CA ASP A 413 -6.09 4.56 -7.85
C ASP A 413 -7.44 5.15 -8.29
N GLY A 414 -8.37 5.41 -7.36
CA GLY A 414 -9.71 5.95 -7.66
C GLY A 414 -10.72 4.93 -8.18
N THR A 415 -10.44 3.63 -8.11
CA THR A 415 -11.37 2.57 -8.56
C THR A 415 -12.18 1.94 -7.40
N GLY A 416 -12.06 2.53 -6.20
CA GLY A 416 -12.78 2.14 -5.00
C GLY A 416 -14.23 2.60 -4.94
N PHE A 417 -14.82 2.54 -3.74
CA PHE A 417 -16.20 2.94 -3.49
C PHE A 417 -16.34 3.43 -2.03
N PRO A 418 -17.38 4.23 -1.69
CA PRO A 418 -18.57 4.57 -2.48
C PRO A 418 -18.44 5.74 -3.46
N GLN A 419 -17.49 6.64 -3.26
CA GLN A 419 -17.35 7.92 -3.99
C GLN A 419 -16.30 7.88 -5.09
N ALA A 420 -15.45 6.83 -5.14
CA ALA A 420 -14.35 6.69 -6.10
C ALA A 420 -13.30 7.82 -5.95
N LEU A 421 -13.00 8.17 -4.70
CA LEU A 421 -11.97 9.15 -4.35
C LEU A 421 -10.59 8.58 -4.69
N ALA A 422 -9.68 9.43 -5.18
CA ALA A 422 -8.34 9.00 -5.59
C ALA A 422 -7.23 9.67 -4.78
N GLY A 423 -6.14 8.94 -4.55
CA GLY A 423 -4.94 9.45 -3.90
C GLY A 423 -5.21 10.10 -2.55
N LYS A 424 -4.84 11.37 -2.43
CA LYS A 424 -4.99 12.17 -1.19
C LYS A 424 -6.40 12.74 -0.98
N GLU A 425 -7.32 12.58 -1.93
CA GLU A 425 -8.74 12.92 -1.71
C GLU A 425 -9.40 11.95 -0.72
N ILE A 426 -8.85 10.75 -0.58
CA ILE A 426 -9.27 9.77 0.42
C ILE A 426 -8.83 10.27 1.81
N PRO A 427 -9.75 10.37 2.80
CA PRO A 427 -9.41 10.79 4.15
C PRO A 427 -8.25 9.97 4.73
N LEU A 428 -7.31 10.64 5.41
CA LEU A 428 -6.11 9.99 5.96
C LEU A 428 -6.47 8.79 6.86
N GLY A 429 -7.48 8.94 7.72
CA GLY A 429 -7.96 7.86 8.58
C GLY A 429 -8.44 6.63 7.80
N ALA A 430 -9.09 6.82 6.64
CA ALA A 430 -9.50 5.71 5.78
C ALA A 430 -8.29 5.02 5.13
N ARG A 431 -7.30 5.78 4.68
CA ARG A 431 -6.05 5.24 4.12
C ARG A 431 -5.28 4.41 5.14
N ILE A 432 -5.18 4.88 6.38
CA ILE A 432 -4.57 4.15 7.50
C ILE A 432 -5.37 2.91 7.84
N LEU A 433 -6.69 3.04 7.99
CA LEU A 433 -7.59 1.95 8.35
C LEU A 433 -7.57 0.81 7.31
N ALA A 434 -7.55 1.14 6.02
CA ALA A 434 -7.50 0.15 4.94
C ALA A 434 -6.23 -0.73 5.01
N VAL A 435 -5.08 -0.13 5.29
CA VAL A 435 -3.80 -0.85 5.44
C VAL A 435 -3.79 -1.64 6.76
N ALA A 436 -4.20 -1.02 7.87
CA ALA A 436 -4.21 -1.64 9.19
C ALA A 436 -5.13 -2.88 9.26
N ASP A 437 -6.34 -2.78 8.72
CA ASP A 437 -7.33 -3.87 8.66
C ASP A 437 -6.82 -5.02 7.78
N THR A 438 -6.30 -4.71 6.59
CA THR A 438 -5.72 -5.72 5.70
C THR A 438 -4.51 -6.40 6.35
N TYR A 439 -3.61 -5.64 6.96
CA TYR A 439 -2.44 -6.20 7.64
C TYR A 439 -2.82 -7.13 8.79
N ALA A 440 -3.80 -6.73 9.62
CA ALA A 440 -4.31 -7.57 10.70
C ALA A 440 -4.97 -8.85 10.17
N ASP A 441 -5.80 -8.76 9.13
CA ASP A 441 -6.41 -9.93 8.48
C ASP A 441 -5.33 -10.92 7.99
N LEU A 442 -4.30 -10.42 7.29
CA LEU A 442 -3.22 -11.25 6.78
C LEU A 442 -2.39 -11.93 7.89
N THR A 443 -2.20 -11.26 9.03
CA THR A 443 -1.31 -11.73 10.11
C THR A 443 -2.03 -12.41 11.27
N GLN A 444 -3.37 -12.43 11.29
CA GLN A 444 -4.13 -13.00 12.40
C GLN A 444 -5.26 -13.93 11.95
N ASN A 445 -5.87 -13.69 10.79
CA ASN A 445 -7.02 -14.47 10.34
C ASN A 445 -6.57 -15.64 9.45
N PRO A 446 -6.74 -16.92 9.86
CA PRO A 446 -6.41 -18.07 9.01
C PRO A 446 -7.32 -18.21 7.78
N ARG A 447 -8.44 -17.48 7.72
CA ARG A 447 -9.39 -17.43 6.59
C ARG A 447 -9.20 -16.21 5.68
N ASN A 448 -8.10 -15.48 5.82
CA ASN A 448 -7.71 -14.42 4.87
C ASN A 448 -7.56 -15.01 3.43
N PRO A 449 -7.35 -14.17 2.39
CA PRO A 449 -7.24 -14.63 0.99
C PRO A 449 -6.23 -15.75 0.72
N PHE A 450 -5.16 -15.81 1.52
CA PHE A 450 -4.09 -16.81 1.38
C PHE A 450 -4.37 -18.08 2.19
N ARG A 451 -5.45 -18.10 2.98
CA ARG A 451 -5.89 -19.21 3.84
C ARG A 451 -4.81 -19.71 4.80
N LYS A 452 -3.92 -18.82 5.20
CA LYS A 452 -2.89 -19.04 6.21
C LYS A 452 -2.54 -17.73 6.88
N VAL A 453 -2.17 -17.79 8.16
CA VAL A 453 -1.58 -16.64 8.83
C VAL A 453 -0.20 -16.37 8.24
N LEU A 454 0.01 -15.17 7.71
CA LEU A 454 1.27 -14.72 7.15
C LEU A 454 2.20 -14.19 8.24
N LYS A 455 3.51 -14.31 8.03
CA LYS A 455 4.50 -13.59 8.83
C LYS A 455 4.39 -12.10 8.56
N PRO A 456 4.76 -11.23 9.52
CA PRO A 456 4.81 -9.77 9.32
C PRO A 456 5.47 -9.34 8.01
N THR A 457 6.63 -9.92 7.68
CA THR A 457 7.38 -9.62 6.45
C THR A 457 6.61 -10.02 5.18
N GLU A 458 5.98 -11.19 5.17
CA GLU A 458 5.18 -11.68 4.05
C GLU A 458 3.91 -10.81 3.86
N ALA A 459 3.26 -10.41 4.96
CA ALA A 459 2.11 -9.50 4.90
C ALA A 459 2.50 -8.13 4.32
N CYS A 460 3.67 -7.60 4.70
CA CYS A 460 4.20 -6.37 4.11
C CYS A 460 4.53 -6.51 2.62
N GLU A 461 5.04 -7.66 2.18
CA GLU A 461 5.27 -7.93 0.75
C GLU A 461 3.95 -7.95 -0.04
N VAL A 462 2.89 -8.54 0.51
CA VAL A 462 1.55 -8.50 -0.08
C VAL A 462 1.07 -7.06 -0.21
N LEU A 463 1.12 -6.27 0.87
CA LEU A 463 0.71 -4.85 0.84
C LEU A 463 1.53 -4.04 -0.18
N ALA A 464 2.84 -4.28 -0.27
CA ALA A 464 3.73 -3.64 -1.23
C ALA A 464 3.35 -3.96 -2.69
N GLY A 465 2.82 -5.16 -2.96
CA GLY A 465 2.30 -5.54 -4.27
C GLY A 465 1.14 -4.67 -4.76
N TYR A 466 0.39 -4.05 -3.84
CA TYR A 466 -0.76 -3.17 -4.14
C TYR A 466 -0.48 -1.69 -3.81
N ARG A 467 0.80 -1.33 -3.66
CA ARG A 467 1.26 0.04 -3.40
C ARG A 467 0.86 0.96 -4.55
N GLY A 468 0.15 2.04 -4.25
CA GLY A 468 -0.29 3.03 -5.25
C GLY A 468 -1.50 2.61 -6.08
N THR A 469 -2.04 1.41 -5.86
CA THR A 469 -3.28 0.94 -6.49
C THR A 469 -4.40 0.87 -5.46
N ILE A 470 -4.37 -0.13 -4.58
CA ILE A 470 -5.33 -0.24 -3.48
C ILE A 470 -4.90 0.68 -2.33
N PHE A 471 -3.63 0.62 -1.95
CA PHE A 471 -3.13 1.27 -0.74
C PHE A 471 -2.33 2.52 -1.03
N ASP A 472 -2.39 3.47 -0.09
CA ASP A 472 -1.50 4.62 -0.09
C ASP A 472 -0.04 4.15 0.06
N PRO A 473 0.83 4.49 -0.91
CA PRO A 473 2.26 4.21 -0.83
C PRO A 473 2.91 4.58 0.51
N THR A 474 2.56 5.77 1.02
CA THR A 474 3.09 6.35 2.26
C THR A 474 2.81 5.46 3.46
N ILE A 475 1.59 4.94 3.54
CA ILE A 475 1.13 4.14 4.68
C ILE A 475 1.67 2.71 4.61
N VAL A 476 1.75 2.12 3.41
CA VAL A 476 2.37 0.80 3.22
C VAL A 476 3.83 0.81 3.66
N ASP A 477 4.56 1.85 3.28
CA ASP A 477 5.98 2.01 3.61
C ASP A 477 6.18 2.15 5.13
N LEU A 478 5.30 2.91 5.80
CA LEU A 478 5.29 3.04 7.26
C LEU A 478 5.06 1.69 7.96
N PHE A 479 4.07 0.90 7.52
CA PHE A 479 3.82 -0.42 8.10
C PHE A 479 4.98 -1.39 7.87
N ARG A 480 5.63 -1.29 6.70
CA ARG A 480 6.81 -2.10 6.38
C ARG A 480 7.98 -1.78 7.31
N SER A 481 8.30 -0.51 7.53
CA SER A 481 9.40 -0.11 8.42
C SER A 481 9.18 -0.57 9.86
N GLU A 482 7.93 -0.55 10.34
CA GLU A 482 7.57 -1.09 11.65
C GLU A 482 7.71 -2.61 11.76
N ALA A 483 7.35 -3.35 10.71
CA ALA A 483 7.33 -4.81 10.71
C ALA A 483 8.72 -5.45 10.52
N THR A 484 9.61 -4.81 9.75
CA THR A 484 10.96 -5.31 9.48
C THR A 484 11.99 -4.85 10.52
N GLY A 485 11.66 -3.83 11.33
CA GLY A 485 12.62 -3.21 12.23
C GLY A 485 13.74 -2.47 11.50
N ASP A 486 13.55 -2.15 10.21
CA ASP A 486 14.52 -1.44 9.39
C ASP A 486 14.86 -0.07 9.98
N ASP A 487 13.93 0.53 10.72
CA ASP A 487 14.10 1.77 11.47
C ASP A 487 15.16 1.64 12.60
N MET A 488 15.17 0.50 13.30
CA MET A 488 16.22 0.19 14.29
C MET A 488 17.56 -0.05 13.60
N ARG A 489 17.55 -0.75 12.46
CA ARG A 489 18.77 -1.08 11.69
C ARG A 489 19.39 0.17 11.03
N ALA A 490 18.57 1.13 10.58
CA ALA A 490 19.01 2.40 10.01
C ALA A 490 19.52 3.36 11.10
N ARG A 491 18.89 3.38 12.28
CA ARG A 491 19.39 4.11 13.47
C ARG A 491 20.72 3.54 13.99
N LEU A 492 20.94 2.23 13.86
CA LEU A 492 22.18 1.57 14.26
C LEU A 492 23.33 1.71 13.23
N LEU A 493 23.01 2.03 11.96
CA LEU A 493 24.00 2.07 10.85
C LEU A 493 24.27 3.48 10.32
N SER A 494 23.66 4.52 10.89
CA SER A 494 23.83 5.89 10.43
C SER A 494 24.95 6.64 11.13
N ALA A 495 25.86 7.20 10.34
CA ALA A 495 26.62 8.35 10.78
C ALA A 495 25.62 9.46 11.13
N LYS A 496 25.70 10.02 12.35
CA LYS A 496 24.81 11.00 12.97
C LYS A 496 24.63 12.28 12.13
N HIS A 497 23.87 12.22 11.04
CA HIS A 497 23.43 13.40 10.30
C HIS A 497 22.05 13.79 10.80
N VAL A 498 22.01 14.81 11.66
CA VAL A 498 20.75 15.40 12.12
C VAL A 498 20.23 16.34 11.04
N VAL A 499 19.02 16.09 10.54
CA VAL A 499 18.35 16.88 9.50
C VAL A 499 17.14 17.57 10.11
N LEU A 500 17.09 18.89 10.03
CA LEU A 500 15.90 19.66 10.41
C LEU A 500 14.99 19.84 9.20
N VAL A 501 13.80 19.27 9.24
CA VAL A 501 12.76 19.49 8.24
C VAL A 501 11.81 20.59 8.73
N VAL A 502 11.71 21.65 7.96
CA VAL A 502 10.95 22.87 8.27
C VAL A 502 9.81 23.04 7.26
N ASP A 503 8.63 22.53 7.59
CA ASP A 503 7.48 22.51 6.69
C ASP A 503 6.16 22.39 7.48
N PRO A 504 5.14 23.22 7.17
CA PRO A 504 3.85 23.18 7.87
C PRO A 504 3.00 21.93 7.54
N GLY A 505 3.28 21.20 6.46
CA GLY A 505 2.49 20.07 5.98
C GLY A 505 2.71 18.78 6.78
N VAL A 506 1.75 18.40 7.63
CA VAL A 506 1.86 17.23 8.54
C VAL A 506 2.08 15.90 7.80
N GLU A 507 1.28 15.59 6.77
CA GLU A 507 1.39 14.30 6.07
C GLU A 507 2.69 14.18 5.27
N GLU A 508 3.15 15.29 4.68
CA GLU A 508 4.29 15.30 3.76
C GLU A 508 5.61 15.18 4.52
N THR A 509 5.66 15.86 5.66
CA THR A 509 6.81 15.83 6.57
C THR A 509 6.97 14.50 7.26
N ALA A 510 5.89 13.86 7.68
CA ALA A 510 5.96 12.54 8.31
C ALA A 510 6.54 11.46 7.37
N PHE A 511 6.21 11.52 6.08
CA PHE A 511 6.77 10.58 5.11
C PHE A 511 8.24 10.89 4.79
N LEU A 512 8.57 12.18 4.65
CA LEU A 512 9.96 12.59 4.46
C LEU A 512 10.82 12.19 5.67
N GLU A 513 10.31 12.36 6.88
CA GLU A 513 10.93 11.91 8.13
C GLU A 513 11.18 10.41 8.10
N ASN A 514 10.16 9.58 7.81
CA ASN A 514 10.33 8.13 7.74
C ASN A 514 11.37 7.73 6.67
N ARG A 515 11.34 8.38 5.50
CA ARG A 515 12.30 8.10 4.41
C ARG A 515 13.72 8.51 4.74
N LEU A 516 13.90 9.66 5.37
CA LEU A 516 15.20 10.12 5.84
C LEU A 516 15.70 9.21 6.99
N ASN A 517 14.85 8.82 7.93
CA ASN A 517 15.18 7.87 8.99
C ASN A 517 15.59 6.50 8.43
N GLU A 518 14.87 5.97 7.43
CA GLU A 518 15.24 4.74 6.69
C GLU A 518 16.61 4.87 6.00
N GLN A 519 16.91 6.07 5.49
CA GLN A 519 18.22 6.43 4.96
C GLN A 519 19.17 6.89 6.08
N GLY A 520 18.93 6.52 7.33
CA GLY A 520 19.89 6.75 8.40
C GLY A 520 20.18 8.22 8.69
N PHE A 521 19.20 9.10 8.58
CA PHE A 521 19.27 10.44 9.15
C PHE A 521 18.57 10.45 10.51
N GLU A 522 19.01 11.30 11.43
CA GLU A 522 18.18 11.67 12.58
C GLU A 522 17.35 12.89 12.16
N VAL A 523 16.03 12.77 12.12
CA VAL A 523 15.19 13.87 11.65
C VAL A 523 14.58 14.63 12.82
N ARG A 524 14.63 15.96 12.75
CA ARG A 524 13.87 16.87 13.63
C ARG A 524 12.86 17.64 12.82
N MET A 525 11.69 17.86 13.41
CA MET A 525 10.57 18.50 12.74
C MET A 525 10.29 19.88 13.32
N ALA A 526 10.17 20.87 12.45
CA ALA A 526 9.68 22.20 12.80
C ALA A 526 8.56 22.62 11.84
N ARG A 527 7.42 23.04 12.40
CA ARG A 527 6.24 23.45 11.60
C ARG A 527 6.08 24.96 11.51
N THR A 528 6.82 25.70 12.32
CA THR A 528 6.78 27.16 12.39
C THR A 528 8.20 27.71 12.41
N PHE A 529 8.36 28.96 12.00
CA PHE A 529 9.61 29.70 12.05
C PHE A 529 10.20 29.70 13.46
N ALA A 530 9.37 29.95 14.48
CA ALA A 530 9.81 30.05 15.87
C ALA A 530 10.40 28.73 16.40
N VAL A 531 9.81 27.60 16.02
CA VAL A 531 10.32 26.27 16.39
C VAL A 531 11.59 25.96 15.59
N ALA A 532 11.58 26.22 14.28
CA ALA A 532 12.73 25.97 13.42
C ALA A 532 13.96 26.75 13.87
N TRP A 533 13.78 28.03 14.23
CA TRP A 533 14.86 28.88 14.72
C TRP A 533 15.47 28.36 16.03
N ARG A 534 14.63 27.88 16.96
CA ARG A 534 15.09 27.31 18.23
C ARG A 534 15.90 26.03 18.01
N GLU A 535 15.43 25.14 17.14
CA GLU A 535 16.14 23.91 16.80
C GLU A 535 17.50 24.21 16.16
N LEU A 536 17.57 25.17 15.24
CA LEU A 536 18.82 25.59 14.59
C LEU A 536 19.90 26.06 15.58
N GLN A 537 19.49 26.62 16.73
CA GLN A 537 20.41 27.10 17.76
C GLN A 537 21.03 25.99 18.62
N THR A 538 20.53 24.75 18.54
CA THR A 538 21.09 23.60 19.29
C THR A 538 22.47 23.18 18.79
N GLY A 539 22.78 23.46 17.51
CA GLY A 539 24.12 23.35 16.93
C GLY A 539 24.55 21.96 16.43
N ASP A 540 23.69 20.95 16.54
CA ASP A 540 23.94 19.58 16.07
C ASP A 540 23.30 19.25 14.71
N ILE A 541 22.50 20.16 14.17
CA ILE A 541 21.90 20.04 12.84
C ILE A 541 23.00 20.10 11.78
N THR A 542 22.95 19.17 10.83
CA THR A 542 23.91 19.06 9.71
C THR A 542 23.29 19.49 8.39
N ALA A 543 21.97 19.36 8.25
CA ALA A 543 21.22 19.83 7.10
C ALA A 543 19.84 20.37 7.46
N VAL A 544 19.33 21.28 6.64
CA VAL A 544 18.01 21.88 6.75
C VAL A 544 17.25 21.66 5.45
N VAL A 545 16.05 21.10 5.54
CA VAL A 545 15.11 20.99 4.43
C VAL A 545 13.94 21.92 4.72
N SER A 546 13.84 23.06 4.02
CA SER A 546 12.82 24.07 4.32
C SER A 546 11.83 24.28 3.16
N GLU A 547 10.55 24.38 3.49
CA GLU A 547 9.52 24.91 2.59
C GLU A 547 9.63 26.44 2.50
N ILE A 548 9.28 27.03 1.35
CA ILE A 548 9.32 28.48 1.11
C ILE A 548 8.26 29.18 1.95
N ASP A 549 7.05 28.63 1.94
CA ASP A 549 5.89 29.18 2.65
C ASP A 549 5.83 28.58 4.06
N LEU A 550 6.31 29.33 5.06
CA LEU A 550 6.39 28.92 6.46
C LEU A 550 5.84 30.05 7.32
N ASP A 551 4.69 29.82 7.98
CA ASP A 551 3.88 30.82 8.72
C ASP A 551 3.35 31.98 7.86
N GLU A 552 4.21 32.56 7.02
CA GLU A 552 4.01 33.70 6.15
C GLU A 552 4.63 33.39 4.76
N THR A 553 4.23 34.14 3.73
CA THR A 553 4.81 34.03 2.38
C THR A 553 6.31 34.26 2.45
N GLU A 554 7.11 33.36 1.88
CA GLU A 554 8.58 33.40 1.90
C GLU A 554 9.25 33.27 3.28
N GLY A 555 8.52 32.80 4.30
CA GLY A 555 9.08 32.58 5.64
C GLY A 555 10.30 31.66 5.67
N GLY A 556 10.38 30.67 4.77
CA GLY A 556 11.56 29.81 4.62
C GLY A 556 12.79 30.54 4.07
N PHE A 557 12.60 31.49 3.15
CA PHE A 557 13.70 32.34 2.67
C PHE A 557 14.19 33.28 3.77
N ARG A 558 13.29 33.84 4.59
CA ARG A 558 13.68 34.62 5.76
C ARG A 558 14.51 33.78 6.72
N LEU A 559 14.08 32.55 7.01
CA LEU A 559 14.79 31.63 7.90
C LEU A 559 16.22 31.35 7.40
N ARG A 560 16.38 31.09 6.10
CA ARG A 560 17.71 30.92 5.49
C ARG A 560 18.55 32.19 5.59
N GLY A 561 17.97 33.34 5.25
CA GLY A 561 18.67 34.63 5.24
C GLY A 561 19.14 35.04 6.64
N ASP A 562 18.36 34.76 7.68
CA ASP A 562 18.76 34.99 9.06
C ASP A 562 19.83 34.01 9.52
N ALA A 563 19.71 32.72 9.19
CA ALA A 563 20.75 31.72 9.50
C ALA A 563 22.09 32.04 8.80
N GLN A 564 22.07 32.64 7.61
CA GLN A 564 23.30 33.00 6.87
C GLN A 564 24.10 34.13 7.55
N LYS A 565 23.46 34.93 8.40
CA LYS A 565 24.17 35.96 9.20
C LYS A 565 25.06 35.31 10.26
N GLU A 566 24.69 34.11 10.70
CA GLU A 566 25.40 33.36 11.72
C GLU A 566 26.50 32.44 11.14
N PRO A 567 27.65 32.27 11.81
CA PRO A 567 28.73 31.41 11.33
C PRO A 567 28.31 29.94 11.18
N TRP A 568 27.52 29.41 12.12
CA TRP A 568 27.01 28.04 12.09
C TRP A 568 26.02 27.84 10.94
N GLY A 569 25.14 28.80 10.65
CA GLY A 569 24.16 28.70 9.57
C GLY A 569 24.77 28.81 8.17
N ARG A 570 26.02 29.25 8.05
CA ARG A 570 26.83 29.13 6.82
C ARG A 570 27.45 27.75 6.64
N ALA A 571 27.57 26.94 7.69
CA ALA A 571 28.15 25.61 7.60
C ALA A 571 27.13 24.53 7.20
N LEU A 572 25.84 24.76 7.49
CA LEU A 572 24.73 23.84 7.20
C LEU A 572 24.52 23.59 5.71
N THR A 573 24.20 22.34 5.37
CA THR A 573 23.62 22.03 4.04
C THR A 573 22.17 22.49 4.03
N TRP A 574 21.78 23.33 3.10
CA TRP A 574 20.42 23.87 3.04
C TRP A 574 19.74 23.51 1.73
N VAL A 575 18.59 22.85 1.79
CA VAL A 575 17.80 22.47 0.63
C VAL A 575 16.40 23.05 0.75
N ILE A 576 15.89 23.64 -0.33
CA ILE A 576 14.50 24.05 -0.40
C ILE A 576 13.69 22.94 -1.06
N LEU A 577 12.65 22.48 -0.37
CA LEU A 577 11.71 21.48 -0.87
C LEU A 577 10.32 22.12 -0.93
N THR A 578 9.85 22.45 -2.14
CA THR A 578 8.61 23.22 -2.34
C THR A 578 7.76 22.72 -3.49
N ARG A 579 6.46 23.04 -3.51
CA ARG A 579 5.62 22.88 -4.72
C ARG A 579 5.81 24.02 -5.72
N LYS A 580 6.31 25.19 -5.29
CA LYS A 580 6.52 26.36 -6.16
C LYS A 580 7.76 26.14 -7.04
N GLY A 581 7.56 25.96 -8.35
CA GLY A 581 8.62 25.69 -9.30
C GLY A 581 9.02 26.89 -10.19
N ASP A 582 8.69 28.11 -9.79
CA ASP A 582 8.95 29.29 -10.61
C ASP A 582 10.43 29.70 -10.60
N ARG A 583 10.89 30.24 -11.74
CA ARG A 583 12.30 30.62 -11.95
C ARG A 583 12.76 31.71 -10.97
N HIS A 584 11.86 32.56 -10.51
CA HIS A 584 12.18 33.66 -9.60
C HIS A 584 12.49 33.15 -8.19
N SER A 585 11.66 32.26 -7.66
CA SER A 585 11.88 31.55 -6.39
C SER A 585 13.18 30.76 -6.39
N ALA A 586 13.46 30.03 -7.47
CA ALA A 586 14.69 29.26 -7.61
C ALA A 586 15.94 30.16 -7.63
N GLN A 587 15.93 31.26 -8.40
CA GLN A 587 17.04 32.22 -8.42
C GLN A 587 17.30 32.81 -7.04
N ARG A 588 16.24 33.23 -6.35
CA ARG A 588 16.33 33.80 -5.00
C ARG A 588 16.88 32.81 -3.97
N ALA A 589 16.53 31.53 -4.07
CA ALA A 589 17.11 30.48 -3.24
C ALA A 589 18.64 30.43 -3.39
N PHE A 590 19.14 30.44 -4.63
CA PHE A 590 20.58 30.41 -4.90
C PHE A 590 21.29 31.68 -4.45
N ASP A 591 20.66 32.85 -4.59
CA ASP A 591 21.21 34.12 -4.11
C ASP A 591 21.39 34.12 -2.57
N LEU A 592 20.53 33.39 -1.84
CA LEU A 592 20.62 33.15 -0.39
C LEU A 592 21.59 32.00 -0.03
N GLY A 593 22.31 31.45 -1.00
CA GLY A 593 23.29 30.38 -0.79
C GLY A 593 22.66 29.08 -0.31
N VAL A 594 21.49 28.72 -0.84
CA VAL A 594 20.88 27.39 -0.71
C VAL A 594 21.65 26.41 -1.61
N ASP A 595 21.93 25.20 -1.12
CA ASP A 595 22.69 24.17 -1.84
C ASP A 595 21.91 23.56 -3.00
N ASP A 596 20.59 23.44 -2.82
CA ASP A 596 19.72 22.81 -3.82
C ASP A 596 18.26 23.27 -3.69
N PHE A 597 17.56 23.27 -4.82
CA PHE A 597 16.16 23.64 -4.92
C PHE A 597 15.39 22.49 -5.58
N VAL A 598 14.48 21.87 -4.84
CA VAL A 598 13.81 20.63 -5.23
C VAL A 598 12.30 20.82 -5.23
N SER A 599 11.65 20.33 -6.28
CA SER A 599 10.20 20.23 -6.31
C SER A 599 9.71 19.06 -5.47
N LYS A 600 8.69 19.28 -4.64
CA LYS A 600 7.96 18.26 -3.86
C LYS A 600 7.33 17.15 -4.71
N SER A 601 7.28 17.31 -6.04
CA SER A 601 6.86 16.26 -6.98
C SER A 601 7.93 15.17 -7.20
N THR A 602 9.13 15.35 -6.68
CA THR A 602 10.24 14.39 -6.79
C THR A 602 10.05 13.21 -5.82
N SER A 603 10.49 12.01 -6.22
CA SER A 603 10.52 10.84 -5.32
C SER A 603 11.38 11.14 -4.07
N MET A 604 10.86 10.80 -2.89
CA MET A 604 11.55 11.02 -1.61
C MET A 604 12.81 10.17 -1.46
N ASP A 605 12.86 8.99 -2.09
CA ASP A 605 14.08 8.16 -2.09
C ASP A 605 15.21 8.85 -2.88
N ILE A 606 14.86 9.45 -4.03
CA ILE A 606 15.81 10.23 -4.85
C ILE A 606 16.25 11.47 -4.08
N PHE A 607 15.31 12.15 -3.42
CA PHE A 607 15.60 13.31 -2.59
C PHE A 607 16.55 12.97 -1.44
N ALA A 608 16.27 11.91 -0.68
CA ALA A 608 17.09 11.48 0.45
C ALA A 608 18.51 11.10 0.01
N ALA A 609 18.65 10.39 -1.12
CA ALA A 609 19.95 10.09 -1.71
C ALA A 609 20.70 11.37 -2.15
N LYS A 610 19.99 12.34 -2.73
CA LYS A 610 20.56 13.62 -3.14
C LYS A 610 20.99 14.45 -1.93
N LEU A 611 20.18 14.49 -0.87
CA LEU A 611 20.49 15.17 0.38
C LEU A 611 21.75 14.57 1.02
N ARG A 612 21.84 13.24 1.08
CA ARG A 612 23.06 12.55 1.54
C ARG A 612 24.28 12.98 0.75
N GLN A 613 24.18 12.95 -0.57
CA GLN A 613 25.29 13.35 -1.44
C GLN A 613 25.71 14.82 -1.23
N LEU A 614 24.76 15.72 -0.97
CA LEU A 614 25.07 17.12 -0.67
C LEU A 614 25.80 17.27 0.67
N ILE A 615 25.34 16.59 1.71
CA ILE A 615 25.97 16.57 3.04
C ILE A 615 27.39 15.99 2.94
N GLU A 616 27.55 14.86 2.27
CA GLU A 616 28.85 14.21 2.06
C GLU A 616 29.80 15.09 1.25
N ARG A 617 29.36 15.68 0.13
CA ARG A 617 30.20 16.60 -0.68
C ARG A 617 30.63 17.84 0.08
N ARG A 618 29.78 18.36 0.97
CA ARG A 618 30.09 19.53 1.81
C ARG A 618 31.07 19.15 2.93
N SER A 619 30.91 17.96 3.52
CA SER A 619 31.87 17.38 4.46
C SER A 619 33.24 17.10 3.80
N GLU A 620 33.26 16.66 2.54
CA GLU A 620 34.48 16.45 1.75
C GLU A 620 35.23 17.76 1.48
N ARG A 621 34.53 18.88 1.30
CA ARG A 621 35.14 20.23 1.24
C ARG A 621 35.66 20.71 2.60
N SER A 622 35.18 20.14 3.70
CA SER A 622 35.57 20.47 5.08
C SER A 622 36.63 19.53 5.68
N GLY A 623 37.05 18.47 4.97
CA GLY A 623 38.28 17.72 5.27
C GLY A 623 38.19 16.57 6.29
N SER A 624 37.01 16.06 6.65
CA SER A 624 36.89 14.96 7.64
C SER A 624 36.32 13.66 7.04
N ARG A 625 37.17 12.66 6.73
CA ARG A 625 36.73 11.28 6.41
C ARG A 625 37.00 10.34 7.58
N GLY A 626 36.02 10.15 8.47
CA GLY A 626 36.06 9.12 9.50
C GLY A 626 34.79 8.97 10.33
N VAL A 627 34.58 7.80 10.91
CA VAL A 627 33.49 7.47 11.85
C VAL A 627 33.98 7.74 13.27
N SER A 628 33.25 8.47 14.11
CA SER A 628 33.63 8.72 15.52
C SER A 628 32.52 8.37 16.50
N GLY A 629 32.88 8.00 17.73
CA GLY A 629 31.94 7.61 18.79
C GLY A 629 32.61 7.39 20.14
N SER A 630 31.88 6.90 21.13
CA SER A 630 32.37 6.67 22.50
C SER A 630 32.56 5.18 22.82
N LEU A 631 33.63 4.85 23.54
CA LEU A 631 33.92 3.50 24.05
C LEU A 631 32.89 2.99 25.07
N ALA A 632 32.14 3.90 25.70
CA ALA A 632 31.03 3.53 26.59
C ALA A 632 29.80 3.01 25.82
N GLU A 633 29.63 3.45 24.57
CA GLU A 633 28.54 3.02 23.69
C GLU A 633 28.90 1.79 22.87
N MET A 634 30.17 1.66 22.46
CA MET A 634 30.68 0.52 21.71
C MET A 634 32.08 0.14 22.18
N SER A 635 32.22 -1.08 22.69
CA SER A 635 33.49 -1.53 23.26
C SER A 635 34.52 -1.82 22.17
N LEU A 636 35.81 -1.73 22.52
CA LEU A 636 36.89 -2.03 21.59
C LEU A 636 36.83 -3.45 20.99
N PRO A 637 36.52 -4.52 21.75
CA PRO A 637 36.31 -5.85 21.19
C PRO A 637 35.26 -5.91 20.08
N GLU A 638 34.12 -5.24 20.28
CA GLU A 638 33.04 -5.19 19.30
C GLU A 638 33.48 -4.45 18.04
N MET A 639 34.20 -3.33 18.19
CA MET A 639 34.74 -2.59 17.04
C MET A 639 35.72 -3.43 16.22
N VAL A 640 36.63 -4.14 16.89
CA VAL A 640 37.59 -5.04 16.22
C VAL A 640 36.85 -6.14 15.47
N GLN A 641 35.82 -6.75 16.08
CA GLN A 641 35.00 -7.77 15.41
C GLN A 641 34.32 -7.22 14.16
N VAL A 642 33.71 -6.03 14.23
CA VAL A 642 33.01 -5.40 13.11
C VAL A 642 33.99 -5.08 11.97
N LEU A 643 35.14 -4.47 12.29
CA LEU A 643 36.14 -4.08 11.29
C LEU A 643 36.79 -5.29 10.62
N TRP A 644 37.00 -6.36 11.38
CA TRP A 644 37.56 -7.60 10.88
C TRP A 644 36.59 -8.34 9.95
N HIS A 645 35.34 -8.56 10.36
CA HIS A 645 34.32 -9.20 9.50
C HIS A 645 33.99 -8.35 8.26
N GLY A 646 34.02 -7.02 8.41
CA GLY A 646 33.81 -6.06 7.34
C GLY A 646 35.00 -5.88 6.39
N ARG A 647 36.12 -6.59 6.63
CA ARG A 647 37.38 -6.50 5.88
C ARG A 647 37.84 -5.06 5.64
N LYS A 648 37.69 -4.19 6.64
CA LYS A 648 37.98 -2.76 6.51
C LYS A 648 39.47 -2.47 6.59
N THR A 649 39.91 -1.45 5.87
CA THR A 649 41.27 -0.90 5.92
C THR A 649 41.21 0.54 6.43
N GLY A 650 41.98 0.86 7.47
CA GLY A 650 41.94 2.18 8.11
C GLY A 650 42.61 2.19 9.49
N ALA A 651 42.61 3.35 10.14
CA ALA A 651 43.16 3.54 11.48
C ALA A 651 42.06 3.91 12.48
N LEU A 652 41.92 3.12 13.54
CA LEU A 652 41.07 3.41 14.68
C LEU A 652 41.88 4.15 15.73
N ARG A 653 41.63 5.44 15.91
CA ARG A 653 42.25 6.29 16.94
C ARG A 653 41.37 6.30 18.18
N ILE A 654 41.98 6.25 19.36
CA ILE A 654 41.30 6.26 20.67
C ILE A 654 41.93 7.36 21.53
N LEU A 655 41.10 8.13 22.22
CA LEU A 655 41.47 9.23 23.10
C LEU A 655 40.70 9.10 24.43
N THR A 656 41.40 9.10 25.56
CA THR A 656 40.75 9.02 26.89
C THR A 656 41.05 10.26 27.72
N PRO A 657 40.16 10.73 28.61
CA PRO A 657 40.50 11.70 29.66
C PRO A 657 41.35 10.99 30.72
N PRO A 658 42.60 11.39 31.05
CA PRO A 658 43.17 12.75 31.06
C PRO A 658 44.09 13.12 29.88
N GLY A 659 44.01 12.43 28.73
CA GLY A 659 44.70 12.79 27.48
C GLY A 659 45.52 11.68 26.83
N SER A 660 45.43 10.44 27.33
CA SER A 660 46.11 9.29 26.70
C SER A 660 45.52 9.00 25.33
N LYS A 661 46.39 8.59 24.40
CA LYS A 661 46.00 8.31 23.02
C LYS A 661 46.53 6.97 22.54
N GLY A 662 45.74 6.31 21.72
CA GLY A 662 46.17 5.13 20.99
C GLY A 662 45.63 5.06 19.58
N GLU A 663 46.19 4.16 18.79
CA GLU A 663 45.76 3.88 17.44
C GLU A 663 45.91 2.38 17.12
N ILE A 664 44.98 1.85 16.33
CA ILE A 664 44.97 0.47 15.84
C ILE A 664 44.76 0.51 14.33
N HIS A 665 45.68 -0.07 13.58
CA HIS A 665 45.62 -0.06 12.13
C HIS A 665 45.12 -1.40 11.61
N PHE A 666 44.17 -1.30 10.68
CA PHE A 666 43.54 -2.43 10.02
C PHE A 666 43.92 -2.44 8.54
N ALA A 667 44.27 -3.62 8.01
CA ALA A 667 44.48 -3.87 6.60
C ALA A 667 43.64 -5.09 6.18
N GLU A 668 42.63 -4.88 5.33
CA GLU A 668 41.69 -5.92 4.89
C GLU A 668 41.04 -6.68 6.06
N GLY A 669 40.75 -5.97 7.16
CA GLY A 669 40.20 -6.51 8.40
C GLY A 669 41.22 -7.12 9.36
N GLN A 670 42.49 -7.28 8.97
CA GLN A 670 43.55 -7.74 9.88
C GLN A 670 44.12 -6.58 10.69
N ILE A 671 44.41 -6.80 11.97
CA ILE A 671 45.15 -5.82 12.78
C ILE A 671 46.62 -5.95 12.43
N VAL A 672 47.21 -4.89 11.88
CA VAL A 672 48.63 -4.87 11.46
C VAL A 672 49.51 -4.11 12.44
N HIS A 673 48.95 -3.15 13.17
CA HIS A 673 49.68 -2.32 14.13
C HIS A 673 48.75 -1.86 15.24
N ALA A 674 49.29 -1.69 16.45
CA ALA A 674 48.63 -0.99 17.54
C ALA A 674 49.67 -0.17 18.33
N SER A 675 49.30 1.01 18.80
CA SER A 675 50.12 1.82 19.71
C SER A 675 49.24 2.48 20.77
N TRP A 676 49.77 2.61 21.99
CA TRP A 676 49.11 3.25 23.13
C TRP A 676 50.16 3.96 23.98
N ASP A 677 50.18 5.29 23.95
CA ASP A 677 51.22 6.13 24.55
C ASP A 677 52.65 5.66 24.17
N GLN A 678 53.36 4.94 25.06
CA GLN A 678 54.72 4.40 24.81
C GLN A 678 54.73 2.92 24.40
N LEU A 679 53.58 2.23 24.43
CA LEU A 679 53.47 0.82 24.09
C LEU A 679 53.19 0.67 22.60
N VAL A 680 53.73 -0.40 21.99
CA VAL A 680 53.54 -0.74 20.59
C VAL A 680 53.32 -2.25 20.45
N GLY A 681 52.52 -2.65 19.47
CA GLY A 681 52.24 -4.05 19.16
C GLY A 681 51.13 -4.62 20.04
N GLU A 682 51.20 -5.92 20.30
CA GLU A 682 50.15 -6.67 21.01
C GLU A 682 49.91 -6.10 22.42
N GLU A 683 50.96 -5.70 23.13
CA GLU A 683 50.86 -5.06 24.46
C GLU A 683 50.04 -3.76 24.44
N ALA A 684 50.18 -2.94 23.38
CA ALA A 684 49.37 -1.74 23.23
C ALA A 684 47.89 -2.09 23.03
N PHE A 685 47.62 -3.12 22.22
CA PHE A 685 46.28 -3.62 22.00
C PHE A 685 45.64 -4.15 23.28
N TYR A 686 46.35 -4.96 24.08
CA TYR A 686 45.85 -5.48 25.35
C TYR A 686 45.57 -4.38 26.37
N ARG A 687 46.35 -3.29 26.39
CA ARG A 687 46.01 -2.13 27.24
C ARG A 687 44.74 -1.45 26.76
N MET A 688 44.60 -1.25 25.46
CA MET A 688 43.40 -0.61 24.88
C MET A 688 42.12 -1.43 25.11
N ILE A 689 42.20 -2.78 25.17
CA ILE A 689 41.03 -3.63 25.39
C ILE A 689 40.40 -3.44 26.78
N THR A 690 41.18 -2.93 27.75
CA THR A 690 40.71 -2.69 29.12
C THR A 690 39.95 -1.37 29.28
N LEU A 691 39.97 -0.51 28.26
CA LEU A 691 39.32 0.80 28.29
C LEU A 691 37.80 0.64 28.27
N ARG A 692 37.11 1.39 29.14
CA ARG A 692 35.64 1.44 29.22
C ARG A 692 35.06 2.78 28.81
N GLU A 693 35.89 3.82 28.78
CA GLU A 693 35.51 5.19 28.48
C GLU A 693 36.59 5.80 27.57
N GLY A 694 36.20 6.71 26.69
CA GLY A 694 37.07 7.34 25.70
C GLY A 694 36.35 7.61 24.39
N GLU A 695 36.85 8.56 23.62
CA GLU A 695 36.38 8.86 22.26
C GLU A 695 37.22 8.06 21.26
N PHE A 696 36.58 7.50 20.24
CA PHE A 696 37.26 6.86 19.13
C PHE A 696 36.94 7.55 17.80
N ARG A 697 37.87 7.42 16.84
CA ARG A 697 37.68 7.85 15.45
C ARG A 697 38.34 6.85 14.50
N LEU A 698 37.56 6.26 13.60
CA LEU A 698 38.00 5.41 12.52
C LEU A 698 38.21 6.24 11.26
N GLU A 699 39.45 6.36 10.81
CA GLU A 699 39.86 7.08 9.62
C GLU A 699 40.11 6.10 8.47
N SER A 700 39.54 6.38 7.31
CA SER A 700 39.75 5.59 6.09
C SER A 700 40.79 6.26 5.19
N GLY A 701 41.69 5.48 4.59
CA GLY A 701 42.73 6.01 3.69
C GLY A 701 43.96 6.58 4.39
N VAL A 702 44.25 6.15 5.63
CA VAL A 702 45.47 6.49 6.37
C VAL A 702 46.64 5.65 5.85
N GLU A 703 47.85 6.20 5.79
CA GLU A 703 49.07 5.43 5.55
C GLU A 703 49.27 4.41 6.68
N LEU A 704 49.28 3.13 6.32
CA LEU A 704 49.43 2.05 7.29
C LEU A 704 50.87 2.02 7.83
N ALA A 705 51.00 2.23 9.13
CA ALA A 705 52.25 1.99 9.86
C ALA A 705 52.84 0.59 9.61
N THR A 706 54.16 0.47 9.79
CA THR A 706 54.89 -0.80 9.69
C THR A 706 54.24 -1.87 10.56
N ARG A 707 54.05 -3.07 9.99
CA ARG A 707 53.37 -4.18 10.66
C ARG A 707 54.13 -4.59 11.93
N THR A 708 53.50 -4.43 13.09
CA THR A 708 54.02 -4.83 14.41
C THR A 708 53.24 -6.00 15.02
N ILE A 709 52.09 -6.35 14.44
CA ILE A 709 51.23 -7.44 14.89
C ILE A 709 51.11 -8.48 13.77
N THR A 710 51.35 -9.74 14.10
CA THR A 710 51.34 -10.85 13.13
C THR A 710 50.26 -11.88 13.41
N ILE A 711 49.77 -11.95 14.64
CA ILE A 711 48.69 -12.84 15.06
C ILE A 711 47.32 -12.34 14.57
N SER A 712 46.38 -13.29 14.41
CA SER A 712 45.02 -12.99 13.94
C SER A 712 44.23 -12.14 14.95
N PRO A 713 43.29 -11.29 14.50
CA PRO A 713 42.37 -10.56 15.37
C PRO A 713 41.62 -11.45 16.37
N GLU A 714 41.25 -12.69 16.01
CA GLU A 714 40.59 -13.65 16.91
C GLU A 714 41.48 -14.02 18.10
N ALA A 715 42.74 -14.38 17.83
CA ALA A 715 43.71 -14.74 18.86
C ALA A 715 44.01 -13.56 19.80
N LEU A 716 44.15 -12.34 19.25
CA LEU A 716 44.32 -11.11 20.02
C LEU A 716 43.15 -10.83 20.96
N LEU A 717 41.92 -11.00 20.46
CA LEU A 717 40.73 -10.79 21.28
C LEU A 717 40.61 -11.84 22.37
N LEU A 718 40.87 -13.12 22.06
CA LEU A 718 40.79 -14.19 23.05
C LEU A 718 41.80 -13.99 24.19
N GLU A 719 43.04 -13.65 23.85
CA GLU A 719 44.09 -13.40 24.84
C GLU A 719 43.82 -12.10 25.63
N GLY A 720 43.38 -11.03 24.95
CA GLY A 720 43.02 -9.77 25.60
C GLY A 720 41.84 -9.93 26.58
N MET A 721 40.85 -10.74 26.24
CA MET A 721 39.71 -11.03 27.13
C MET A 721 40.13 -11.90 28.33
N ARG A 722 41.04 -12.87 28.13
CA ARG A 722 41.63 -13.65 29.23
C ARG A 722 42.34 -12.76 30.24
N LEU A 723 43.19 -11.85 29.76
CA LEU A 723 43.91 -10.89 30.60
C LEU A 723 42.96 -9.93 31.34
N LEU A 724 41.86 -9.53 30.70
CA LEU A 724 40.84 -8.67 31.30
C LEU A 724 40.08 -9.37 32.43
N ASP A 725 39.77 -10.66 32.27
CA ASP A 725 39.09 -11.46 33.30
C ASP A 725 40.04 -11.82 34.47
N GLU A 726 41.33 -12.09 34.19
CA GLU A 726 42.34 -12.31 35.24
C GLU A 726 42.63 -11.04 36.05
N GLY A 727 42.68 -9.87 35.40
CA GLY A 727 42.81 -8.58 36.06
C GLY A 727 41.60 -8.24 36.95
N ARG A 728 40.39 -8.69 36.59
CA ARG A 728 39.19 -8.56 37.43
C ARG A 728 39.28 -9.42 38.69
N ALA A 729 39.73 -10.67 38.55
CA ALA A 729 39.90 -11.58 39.70
C ALA A 729 40.93 -11.05 40.71
N ALA A 730 42.03 -10.46 40.24
CA ALA A 730 43.08 -9.87 41.06
C ALA A 730 42.70 -8.53 41.72
N ALA A 731 41.73 -7.79 41.19
CA ALA A 731 41.23 -6.53 41.79
C ALA A 731 40.06 -6.76 42.78
N SER A 732 39.44 -7.94 42.74
CA SER A 732 38.38 -8.37 43.67
C SER A 732 38.88 -9.23 44.84
N SER A 733 40.19 -9.49 44.90
CA SER A 733 40.91 -10.10 46.03
C SER A 733 41.78 -9.07 46.72
#